data_AF-A0A1S1QFG7-F1
#
_entry.id   AF-A0A1S1QFG7-F1
#
_cell.length_a   1.000
_cell.length_b   1.000
_cell.length_c   1.000
_cell.angle_alpha   90.00
_cell.angle_beta   90.00
_cell.angle_gamma   90.00
#
_symmetry.space_group_name_H-M   'P 1'
#
loop_
_entity.id
_entity.type
_entity.pdbx_description
1 polymer ?
#
loop_
_entity_poly.entity_id
_entity_poly.type
_entity_poly.pdbx_seq_one_letter_code
_entity_poly.pdbx_strand_id
1 'polypeptide(L)'
;MGYQLGIDIGTANTVVAISDGDWPQVLTVAGGPSIPTVLYFPPTGPLSFGRAAARRALADPARATEGFARRVGDSSPIMIGGGAYAPEGLVTRFLERVIIAAAETRGSNPDHVVVTYPTSWNARRRELFTEALERLDARDIPVSAAPAADALGAVLARRAASRTRGRSTDLVATYDFGAGTCEAAVLSVTDYGAEVVGSPTGLAHTGGVDLDTLLLEHVLSAAGPVVAGLDRSDPATVTALSRLRQEVVAAKETLAADDEASVPVTLPGVFAWVTLRREDLERLVTPAIEDSVRALVRTVRSVPASADQLSAVLLYGGVARMPLADRLVRAALPGAGRFEHRPAEDLAVGAALLAAGLAEQAEPVAGGATALIGPASMEPPELSSFPGMSMPPAGTTYVAPGAVAAAAGGGWQDPESTARIAAYEAFPAATAAGVGAAGVGAAGAAAAGAGHPEQHGLVSWGTGPDTGERTVVHGGAGRPPGGPAPQRSAGPPPRRSGVLGSLRTKSGIAAIIAAVVFIAGGTALGLTLTRSDSSGPTITAAPSSQPATQPATGAATTPPAVARNLVRVADSNEVAPISERAFQEFRQSEPKVTVAFDPGVTDTTQAFTKLCNGEVAVAGTSYELDPKFAPDPSCKDEVVGFEIAHHTLPIVVNPANTWLGCLDLAKLKELWGAGSTITRWNQLNPRYPDEPINFVGPKPDSVQAQVFNASISGDSAKSRPYTTTDLAGVAQTVQNDRDAIGYLDFPTYNQLGSKLRGVLVDGGEGEGCQPPNAITAGSGAYVPLCKPLFVYARVDALKDPATVAYLRYYLEHAQTITTETGYVGRSNATTKSNIDRLSQLSQGVGPIPA
;
A
#
# COMPACT_ATOMS: atom_id res chain seq x y z
N MET A 1 -34.37 -5.96 -7.14
CA MET A 1 -33.27 -5.00 -6.88
C MET A 1 -31.97 -5.74 -7.11
N GLY A 2 -30.92 -5.01 -7.49
CA GLY A 2 -29.56 -5.52 -7.43
C GLY A 2 -29.10 -5.74 -5.99
N TYR A 3 -27.88 -6.25 -5.83
CA TYR A 3 -27.23 -6.34 -4.52
C TYR A 3 -25.71 -6.22 -4.67
N GLN A 4 -25.04 -5.68 -3.65
CA GLN A 4 -23.59 -5.50 -3.62
C GLN A 4 -22.94 -6.54 -2.69
N LEU A 5 -21.72 -6.95 -3.01
CA LEU A 5 -21.04 -8.07 -2.36
C LEU A 5 -19.75 -7.59 -1.65
N GLY A 6 -19.67 -7.82 -0.35
CA GLY A 6 -18.43 -7.68 0.41
C GLY A 6 -17.77 -9.03 0.63
N ILE A 7 -16.47 -9.15 0.34
CA ILE A 7 -15.68 -10.36 0.58
C ILE A 7 -14.49 -9.99 1.47
N ASP A 8 -14.37 -10.65 2.62
CA ASP A 8 -13.16 -10.61 3.43
C ASP A 8 -12.31 -11.86 3.17
N ILE A 9 -11.13 -11.73 2.55
CA ILE A 9 -10.27 -12.86 2.16
C ILE A 9 -9.11 -13.09 3.14
N GLY A 10 -9.45 -13.58 4.33
CA GLY A 10 -8.47 -14.00 5.34
C GLY A 10 -7.65 -15.23 4.92
N THR A 11 -6.47 -15.39 5.54
CA THR A 11 -5.48 -16.45 5.19
C THR A 11 -6.02 -17.87 5.30
N ALA A 12 -6.85 -18.16 6.32
CA ALA A 12 -7.40 -19.49 6.59
C ALA A 12 -8.92 -19.57 6.41
N ASN A 13 -9.62 -18.45 6.56
CA ASN A 13 -11.06 -18.33 6.35
C ASN A 13 -11.37 -17.05 5.57
N THR A 14 -12.39 -17.14 4.72
CA THR A 14 -12.99 -16.05 3.96
C THR A 14 -14.45 -15.89 4.40
N VAL A 15 -14.92 -14.65 4.56
CA VAL A 15 -16.31 -14.33 4.89
C VAL A 15 -16.93 -13.53 3.74
N VAL A 16 -18.22 -13.73 3.50
CA VAL A 16 -18.98 -13.01 2.47
C VAL A 16 -20.19 -12.33 3.11
N ALA A 17 -20.46 -11.08 2.74
CA ALA A 17 -21.67 -10.36 3.13
C ALA A 17 -22.30 -9.67 1.92
N ILE A 18 -23.59 -9.37 2.02
CA ILE A 18 -24.38 -8.72 0.96
C ILE A 18 -25.11 -7.49 1.49
N SER A 19 -25.25 -6.48 0.62
CA SER A 19 -26.10 -5.30 0.78
C SER A 19 -27.14 -5.28 -0.33
N ASP A 20 -28.42 -5.11 -0.01
CA ASP A 20 -29.51 -4.86 -0.96
C ASP A 20 -30.29 -3.56 -0.63
N GLY A 21 -29.65 -2.65 0.12
CA GLY A 21 -30.16 -1.35 0.56
C GLY A 21 -30.31 -1.24 2.09
N ASP A 22 -30.53 -2.38 2.75
CA ASP A 22 -30.58 -2.50 4.21
C ASP A 22 -29.18 -2.70 4.84
N TRP A 23 -29.10 -2.88 6.17
CA TRP A 23 -27.85 -3.21 6.84
C TRP A 23 -27.29 -4.56 6.34
N PRO A 24 -26.00 -4.65 5.93
CA PRO A 24 -25.50 -5.85 5.26
C PRO A 24 -25.51 -7.12 6.12
N GLN A 25 -25.78 -8.24 5.46
CA GLN A 25 -25.95 -9.56 6.09
C GLN A 25 -24.92 -10.57 5.59
N VAL A 26 -24.42 -11.43 6.48
CA VAL A 26 -23.44 -12.48 6.16
C VAL A 26 -24.10 -13.57 5.32
N LEU A 27 -23.54 -13.86 4.14
CA LEU A 27 -24.07 -14.85 3.20
C LEU A 27 -23.43 -16.22 3.48
N THR A 28 -24.27 -17.22 3.79
CA THR A 28 -23.80 -18.61 3.92
C THR A 28 -23.57 -19.23 2.54
N VAL A 29 -22.32 -19.50 2.20
CA VAL A 29 -21.90 -20.10 0.92
C VAL A 29 -20.88 -21.21 1.16
N ALA A 30 -20.67 -22.11 0.18
CA ALA A 30 -19.71 -23.23 0.26
C ALA A 30 -19.82 -24.11 1.54
N GLY A 31 -20.99 -24.10 2.20
CA GLY A 31 -21.32 -24.87 3.40
C GLY A 31 -21.22 -24.13 4.75
N GLY A 32 -21.03 -22.80 4.81
CA GLY A 32 -21.08 -22.03 6.06
C GLY A 32 -20.96 -20.51 5.88
N PRO A 33 -21.14 -19.71 6.96
CA PRO A 33 -20.88 -18.27 6.94
C PRO A 33 -19.38 -17.94 6.89
N SER A 34 -18.53 -18.89 7.28
CA SER A 34 -17.07 -18.84 7.17
C SER A 34 -16.60 -19.97 6.26
N ILE A 35 -15.88 -19.59 5.20
CA ILE A 35 -15.39 -20.46 4.12
C ILE A 35 -13.91 -20.72 4.34
N PRO A 36 -13.43 -21.97 4.49
CA PRO A 36 -11.99 -22.24 4.50
C PRO A 36 -11.30 -21.72 3.23
N THR A 37 -10.25 -20.92 3.38
CA THR A 37 -9.44 -20.35 2.27
C THR A 37 -8.50 -21.41 1.70
N VAL A 38 -9.11 -22.45 1.14
CA VAL A 38 -8.48 -23.69 0.67
C VAL A 38 -8.93 -23.98 -0.75
N LEU A 39 -7.99 -24.31 -1.62
CA LEU A 39 -8.24 -24.86 -2.95
C LEU A 39 -7.78 -26.32 -3.01
N TYR A 40 -8.54 -27.16 -3.70
CA TYR A 40 -8.19 -28.56 -3.98
C TYR A 40 -8.40 -28.89 -5.45
N PHE A 41 -7.34 -29.43 -6.08
CA PHE A 41 -7.25 -29.74 -7.50
C PHE A 41 -7.37 -31.25 -7.69
N PRO A 42 -8.56 -31.82 -7.98
CA PRO A 42 -8.71 -33.26 -8.16
C PRO A 42 -7.91 -33.79 -9.37
N PRO A 43 -7.59 -35.10 -9.41
CA PRO A 43 -6.98 -35.72 -10.59
C PRO A 43 -7.83 -35.57 -11.87
N THR A 44 -9.16 -35.51 -11.72
CA THR A 44 -10.13 -35.29 -12.81
C THR A 44 -11.30 -34.43 -12.32
N GLY A 45 -11.91 -33.66 -13.22
CA GLY A 45 -13.03 -32.76 -12.91
C GLY A 45 -12.61 -31.36 -12.42
N PRO A 46 -13.58 -30.50 -12.06
CA PRO A 46 -13.32 -29.10 -11.68
C PRO A 46 -12.64 -29.00 -10.31
N LEU A 47 -11.89 -27.92 -10.10
CA LEU A 47 -11.34 -27.58 -8.79
C LEU A 47 -12.46 -27.38 -7.76
N SER A 48 -12.14 -27.62 -6.49
CA SER A 48 -13.04 -27.41 -5.36
C SER A 48 -12.42 -26.45 -4.36
N PHE A 49 -13.27 -25.76 -3.59
CA PHE A 49 -12.89 -24.76 -2.60
C PHE A 49 -13.67 -24.94 -1.28
N GLY A 50 -13.33 -24.18 -0.24
CA GLY A 50 -14.08 -24.14 1.01
C GLY A 50 -14.14 -25.49 1.76
N ARG A 51 -15.26 -25.76 2.44
CA ARG A 51 -15.45 -26.98 3.26
C ARG A 51 -15.41 -28.29 2.44
N ALA A 52 -15.56 -28.21 1.11
CA ALA A 52 -15.36 -29.35 0.22
C ALA A 52 -13.88 -29.62 -0.08
N ALA A 53 -13.06 -28.56 -0.22
CA ALA A 53 -11.62 -28.68 -0.42
C ALA A 53 -10.89 -29.10 0.86
N ALA A 54 -11.17 -28.46 2.00
CA ALA A 54 -10.53 -28.77 3.28
C ALA A 54 -10.67 -30.26 3.67
N ARG A 55 -11.86 -30.85 3.48
CA ARG A 55 -12.08 -32.29 3.73
C ARG A 55 -11.33 -33.21 2.76
N ARG A 56 -10.96 -32.73 1.57
CA ARG A 56 -10.14 -33.47 0.59
C ARG A 56 -8.64 -33.31 0.86
N ALA A 57 -8.20 -32.15 1.34
CA ALA A 57 -6.83 -31.90 1.76
C ALA A 57 -6.34 -32.85 2.88
N LEU A 58 -7.24 -33.29 3.77
CA LEU A 58 -6.97 -34.33 4.79
C LEU A 58 -6.72 -35.74 4.23
N ALA A 59 -7.03 -35.98 2.95
CA ALA A 59 -6.87 -37.27 2.27
C ALA A 59 -5.79 -37.23 1.18
N ASP A 60 -5.66 -36.11 0.46
CA ASP A 60 -4.62 -35.84 -0.53
C ASP A 60 -4.14 -34.37 -0.37
N PRO A 61 -3.20 -34.11 0.56
CA PRO A 61 -2.67 -32.77 0.77
C PRO A 61 -1.76 -32.30 -0.37
N ALA A 62 -1.19 -33.22 -1.15
CA ALA A 62 -0.31 -32.88 -2.28
C ALA A 62 -1.07 -32.18 -3.43
N ARG A 63 -2.40 -32.32 -3.47
CA ARG A 63 -3.32 -31.64 -4.39
C ARG A 63 -4.13 -30.50 -3.77
N ALA A 64 -3.80 -30.09 -2.54
CA ALA A 64 -4.41 -28.96 -1.85
C ALA A 64 -3.45 -27.74 -1.76
N THR A 65 -4.01 -26.56 -1.52
CA THR A 65 -3.26 -25.39 -1.06
C THR A 65 -4.09 -24.55 -0.10
N GLU A 66 -3.43 -24.00 0.91
CA GLU A 66 -3.98 -23.15 1.97
C GLU A 66 -3.06 -21.93 2.13
N GLY A 67 -3.57 -20.82 2.66
CA GLY A 67 -2.73 -19.66 2.98
C GLY A 67 -2.11 -18.93 1.79
N PHE A 68 -2.51 -19.20 0.55
CA PHE A 68 -2.01 -18.51 -0.64
C PHE A 68 -2.28 -16.99 -0.61
N ALA A 69 -3.35 -16.54 0.04
CA ALA A 69 -3.67 -15.12 0.18
C ALA A 69 -2.59 -14.29 0.91
N ARG A 70 -1.89 -14.85 1.92
CA ARG A 70 -0.80 -14.13 2.61
C ARG A 70 0.49 -14.02 1.76
N ARG A 71 0.54 -14.75 0.63
CA ARG A 71 1.70 -14.89 -0.26
C ARG A 71 1.61 -14.03 -1.52
N VAL A 72 0.61 -13.16 -1.65
CA VAL A 72 0.58 -12.15 -2.74
C VAL A 72 1.85 -11.30 -2.66
N GLY A 73 2.53 -11.10 -3.79
CA GLY A 73 3.84 -10.47 -3.87
C GLY A 73 5.04 -11.38 -3.59
N ASP A 74 4.84 -12.67 -3.30
CA ASP A 74 5.95 -13.63 -3.23
C ASP A 74 6.37 -14.09 -4.64
N SER A 75 7.63 -13.91 -4.99
CA SER A 75 8.18 -14.37 -6.28
C SER A 75 8.29 -15.91 -6.43
N SER A 76 8.06 -16.67 -5.36
CA SER A 76 8.20 -18.12 -5.34
C SER A 76 6.85 -18.82 -5.53
N PRO A 77 6.66 -19.61 -6.61
CA PRO A 77 5.38 -20.25 -6.91
C PRO A 77 4.98 -21.29 -5.84
N ILE A 78 3.70 -21.61 -5.80
CA ILE A 78 3.12 -22.67 -4.98
C ILE A 78 3.05 -23.95 -5.82
N MET A 79 3.64 -25.04 -5.33
CA MET A 79 3.60 -26.34 -6.01
C MET A 79 2.37 -27.13 -5.56
N ILE A 80 1.52 -27.54 -6.52
CA ILE A 80 0.28 -28.29 -6.26
C ILE A 80 0.14 -29.39 -7.31
N GLY A 81 0.10 -30.65 -6.88
CA GLY A 81 -0.03 -31.81 -7.78
C GLY A 81 1.09 -31.94 -8.84
N GLY A 82 2.24 -31.28 -8.62
CA GLY A 82 3.35 -31.16 -9.58
C GLY A 82 3.31 -29.91 -10.46
N GLY A 83 2.20 -29.16 -10.50
CA GLY A 83 2.10 -27.87 -11.21
C GLY A 83 2.58 -26.70 -10.34
N ALA A 84 3.14 -25.67 -10.97
CA ALA A 84 3.55 -24.43 -10.33
C ALA A 84 2.51 -23.32 -10.54
N TYR A 85 2.11 -22.63 -9.46
CA TYR A 85 1.06 -21.62 -9.47
C TYR A 85 1.52 -20.31 -8.79
N ALA A 86 1.27 -19.17 -9.42
CA ALA A 86 1.45 -17.87 -8.76
C ALA A 86 0.39 -17.67 -7.65
N PRO A 87 0.74 -17.11 -6.47
CA PRO A 87 -0.21 -16.82 -5.39
C PRO A 87 -1.42 -15.98 -5.85
N GLU A 88 -1.17 -14.97 -6.68
CA GLU A 88 -2.18 -14.09 -7.30
C GLU A 88 -3.19 -14.92 -8.10
N GLY A 89 -2.70 -15.80 -8.97
CA GLY A 89 -3.54 -16.70 -9.77
C GLY A 89 -4.25 -17.80 -8.97
N LEU A 90 -3.96 -17.97 -7.67
CA LEU A 90 -4.75 -18.78 -6.75
C LEU A 90 -5.82 -17.93 -6.04
N VAL A 91 -5.51 -16.68 -5.71
CA VAL A 91 -6.48 -15.68 -5.23
C VAL A 91 -7.59 -15.47 -6.27
N THR A 92 -7.26 -15.19 -7.53
CA THR A 92 -8.23 -15.04 -8.64
C THR A 92 -9.18 -16.25 -8.70
N ARG A 93 -8.63 -17.46 -8.82
CA ARG A 93 -9.41 -18.71 -8.92
C ARG A 93 -10.27 -19.00 -7.69
N PHE A 94 -9.84 -18.61 -6.50
CA PHE A 94 -10.64 -18.77 -5.29
C PHE A 94 -11.80 -17.77 -5.27
N LEU A 95 -11.54 -16.50 -5.56
CA LEU A 95 -12.56 -15.44 -5.60
C LEU A 95 -13.61 -15.68 -6.69
N GLU A 96 -13.22 -16.15 -7.89
CA GLU A 96 -14.17 -16.61 -8.92
C GLU A 96 -15.18 -17.61 -8.36
N ARG A 97 -14.70 -18.64 -7.65
CA ARG A 97 -15.57 -19.67 -7.06
C ARG A 97 -16.45 -19.13 -5.93
N VAL A 98 -15.96 -18.17 -5.15
CA VAL A 98 -16.73 -17.49 -4.09
C VAL A 98 -17.84 -16.62 -4.69
N ILE A 99 -17.53 -15.79 -5.70
CA ILE A 99 -18.49 -14.91 -6.39
C ILE A 99 -19.56 -15.73 -7.11
N ILE A 100 -19.16 -16.79 -7.84
CA ILE A 100 -20.10 -17.71 -8.48
C ILE A 100 -21.03 -18.37 -7.45
N ALA A 101 -20.50 -18.87 -6.33
CA ALA A 101 -21.34 -19.49 -5.29
C ALA A 101 -22.26 -18.48 -4.58
N ALA A 102 -21.85 -17.22 -4.43
CA ALA A 102 -22.71 -16.16 -3.92
C ALA A 102 -23.86 -15.84 -4.89
N ALA A 103 -23.57 -15.74 -6.18
CA ALA A 103 -24.57 -15.53 -7.23
C ALA A 103 -25.54 -16.72 -7.36
N GLU A 104 -25.04 -17.96 -7.32
CA GLU A 104 -25.85 -19.19 -7.25
C GLU A 104 -26.78 -19.19 -6.02
N THR A 105 -26.31 -18.67 -4.88
CA THR A 105 -27.09 -18.60 -3.62
C THR A 105 -28.13 -17.48 -3.63
N ARG A 106 -27.93 -16.40 -4.39
CA ARG A 106 -28.86 -15.26 -4.51
C ARG A 106 -29.79 -15.32 -5.73
N GLY A 107 -29.46 -16.12 -6.74
CA GLY A 107 -30.23 -16.25 -7.98
C GLY A 107 -29.94 -15.16 -9.03
N SER A 108 -29.01 -14.26 -8.77
CA SER A 108 -28.51 -13.24 -9.72
C SER A 108 -27.05 -12.92 -9.44
N ASN A 109 -26.36 -12.26 -10.37
CA ASN A 109 -25.08 -11.62 -10.09
C ASN A 109 -25.26 -10.46 -9.09
N PRO A 110 -24.20 -10.08 -8.33
CA PRO A 110 -24.11 -8.78 -7.67
C PRO A 110 -23.81 -7.65 -8.66
N ASP A 111 -24.16 -6.41 -8.31
CA ASP A 111 -23.91 -5.21 -9.12
C ASP A 111 -22.48 -4.68 -8.98
N HIS A 112 -21.87 -4.90 -7.81
CA HIS A 112 -20.52 -4.47 -7.47
C HIS A 112 -19.95 -5.37 -6.37
N VAL A 113 -18.65 -5.67 -6.43
CA VAL A 113 -17.93 -6.46 -5.43
C VAL A 113 -16.80 -5.62 -4.82
N VAL A 114 -16.63 -5.66 -3.50
CA VAL A 114 -15.42 -5.18 -2.82
C VAL A 114 -14.76 -6.34 -2.09
N VAL A 115 -13.44 -6.49 -2.30
CA VAL A 115 -12.62 -7.50 -1.63
C VAL A 115 -11.62 -6.81 -0.70
N THR A 116 -11.55 -7.24 0.56
CA THR A 116 -10.60 -6.70 1.54
C THR A 116 -9.16 -7.12 1.20
N TYR A 117 -8.19 -6.32 1.64
CA TYR A 117 -6.80 -6.74 1.78
C TYR A 117 -6.16 -6.16 3.06
N PRO A 118 -5.08 -6.77 3.58
CA PRO A 118 -4.39 -6.29 4.78
C PRO A 118 -3.88 -4.84 4.62
N THR A 119 -4.28 -3.98 5.55
CA THR A 119 -4.08 -2.53 5.57
C THR A 119 -2.61 -2.12 5.47
N SER A 120 -1.69 -2.94 5.99
CA SER A 120 -0.25 -2.68 5.99
C SER A 120 0.44 -3.06 4.67
N TRP A 121 -0.29 -3.48 3.63
CA TRP A 121 0.29 -3.85 2.35
C TRP A 121 0.91 -2.64 1.62
N ASN A 122 2.16 -2.81 1.20
CA ASN A 122 2.87 -1.83 0.39
C ASN A 122 2.22 -1.67 -1.00
N ALA A 123 2.63 -0.64 -1.75
CA ALA A 123 2.08 -0.36 -3.08
C ALA A 123 2.11 -1.58 -4.02
N ARG A 124 3.24 -2.32 -4.11
CA ARG A 124 3.37 -3.46 -5.03
C ARG A 124 2.47 -4.64 -4.68
N ARG A 125 2.22 -4.92 -3.39
CA ARG A 125 1.24 -5.96 -2.97
C ARG A 125 -0.20 -5.55 -3.31
N ARG A 126 -0.55 -4.27 -3.13
CA ARG A 126 -1.88 -3.75 -3.50
C ARG A 126 -2.10 -3.77 -5.01
N GLU A 127 -1.10 -3.34 -5.77
CA GLU A 127 -1.07 -3.40 -7.24
C GLU A 127 -1.26 -4.84 -7.75
N LEU A 128 -0.41 -5.78 -7.33
CA LEU A 128 -0.53 -7.21 -7.71
C LEU A 128 -1.87 -7.84 -7.32
N PHE A 129 -2.49 -7.38 -6.24
CA PHE A 129 -3.82 -7.81 -5.83
C PHE A 129 -4.91 -7.23 -6.74
N THR A 130 -4.86 -5.93 -7.07
CA THR A 130 -5.77 -5.32 -8.05
C THR A 130 -5.64 -5.99 -9.41
N GLU A 131 -4.42 -6.22 -9.91
CA GLU A 131 -4.18 -6.99 -11.14
C GLU A 131 -4.75 -8.43 -11.06
N ALA A 132 -4.90 -9.00 -9.86
CA ALA A 132 -5.49 -10.33 -9.65
C ALA A 132 -7.03 -10.30 -9.61
N LEU A 133 -7.63 -9.16 -9.27
CA LEU A 133 -9.08 -8.92 -9.35
C LEU A 133 -9.51 -8.57 -10.80
N GLU A 134 -8.71 -7.78 -11.52
CA GLU A 134 -8.93 -7.46 -12.93
C GLU A 134 -8.92 -8.70 -13.85
N ARG A 135 -8.32 -9.80 -13.39
CA ARG A 135 -8.22 -11.09 -14.10
C ARG A 135 -9.34 -12.08 -13.78
N LEU A 136 -10.33 -11.71 -12.94
CA LEU A 136 -11.47 -12.56 -12.61
C LEU A 136 -12.41 -12.71 -13.82
N ASP A 137 -12.77 -13.94 -14.22
CA ASP A 137 -13.87 -14.16 -15.18
C ASP A 137 -15.24 -13.95 -14.50
N ALA A 138 -15.51 -12.68 -14.17
CA ALA A 138 -16.65 -12.26 -13.35
C ALA A 138 -17.87 -11.82 -14.17
N ARG A 139 -17.88 -11.97 -15.50
CA ARG A 139 -19.01 -11.60 -16.39
C ARG A 139 -19.47 -10.14 -16.22
N ASP A 140 -18.55 -9.21 -16.46
CA ASP A 140 -18.76 -7.75 -16.42
C ASP A 140 -19.15 -7.17 -15.03
N ILE A 141 -19.07 -7.96 -13.95
CA ILE A 141 -19.22 -7.46 -12.58
C ILE A 141 -17.99 -6.60 -12.21
N PRO A 142 -18.15 -5.33 -11.79
CA PRO A 142 -17.06 -4.54 -11.24
C PRO A 142 -16.55 -5.10 -9.90
N VAL A 143 -15.24 -5.28 -9.77
CA VAL A 143 -14.58 -5.77 -8.56
C VAL A 143 -13.49 -4.79 -8.11
N SER A 144 -13.62 -4.24 -6.91
CA SER A 144 -12.67 -3.30 -6.32
C SER A 144 -11.93 -3.90 -5.11
N ALA A 145 -10.70 -3.44 -4.88
CA ALA A 145 -9.90 -3.77 -3.70
C ALA A 145 -10.02 -2.67 -2.63
N ALA A 146 -10.18 -3.03 -1.34
CA ALA A 146 -10.23 -2.07 -0.23
C ALA A 146 -9.37 -2.51 0.98
N PRO A 147 -8.70 -1.59 1.71
CA PRO A 147 -8.05 -1.93 2.98
C PRO A 147 -9.04 -2.48 4.02
N ALA A 148 -8.58 -3.45 4.81
CA ALA A 148 -9.36 -3.99 5.93
C ALA A 148 -9.79 -2.91 6.94
N ALA A 149 -8.91 -1.95 7.26
CA ALA A 149 -9.25 -0.84 8.16
C ALA A 149 -10.35 0.08 7.60
N ASP A 150 -10.43 0.29 6.29
CA ASP A 150 -11.45 1.15 5.65
C ASP A 150 -12.82 0.45 5.68
N ALA A 151 -12.84 -0.88 5.50
CA ALA A 151 -14.05 -1.68 5.70
C ALA A 151 -14.56 -1.60 7.15
N LEU A 152 -13.67 -1.72 8.14
CA LEU A 152 -14.03 -1.49 9.55
C LEU A 152 -14.50 -0.05 9.79
N GLY A 153 -13.87 0.93 9.14
CA GLY A 153 -14.26 2.34 9.16
C GLY A 153 -15.70 2.55 8.69
N ALA A 154 -16.10 1.96 7.56
CA ALA A 154 -17.46 2.03 7.04
C ALA A 154 -18.49 1.48 8.05
N VAL A 155 -18.19 0.35 8.70
CA VAL A 155 -19.04 -0.23 9.75
C VAL A 155 -19.15 0.69 10.98
N LEU A 156 -18.05 1.29 11.43
CA LEU A 156 -18.03 2.19 12.58
C LEU A 156 -18.77 3.49 12.29
N ALA A 157 -18.54 4.10 11.12
CA ALA A 157 -19.22 5.32 10.68
C ALA A 157 -20.74 5.11 10.53
N ARG A 158 -21.18 4.03 9.87
CA ARG A 158 -22.62 3.74 9.72
C ARG A 158 -23.31 3.49 11.08
N ARG A 159 -22.60 2.90 12.05
CA ARG A 159 -23.06 2.74 13.46
C ARG A 159 -22.97 4.04 14.28
N ALA A 160 -22.09 4.98 13.92
CA ALA A 160 -22.01 6.30 14.55
C ALA A 160 -23.15 7.22 14.08
N ALA A 161 -23.45 7.22 12.78
CA ALA A 161 -24.53 8.00 12.17
C ALA A 161 -25.95 7.67 12.71
N SER A 162 -26.13 6.50 13.35
CA SER A 162 -27.38 6.15 14.06
C SER A 162 -27.50 6.74 15.48
N ARG A 163 -26.49 7.47 15.96
CA ARG A 163 -26.48 8.13 17.28
C ARG A 163 -27.04 9.56 17.17
N THR A 164 -27.26 10.20 18.32
CA THR A 164 -27.70 11.60 18.36
C THR A 164 -26.57 12.53 17.89
N ARG A 165 -26.76 13.16 16.71
CA ARG A 165 -25.78 14.04 16.05
C ARG A 165 -25.15 15.08 16.98
N GLY A 166 -23.85 15.34 16.78
CA GLY A 166 -23.18 16.51 17.36
C GLY A 166 -22.27 16.27 18.57
N ARG A 167 -21.60 15.11 18.67
CA ARG A 167 -20.52 14.89 19.66
C ARG A 167 -19.34 14.08 19.11
N SER A 168 -18.17 14.73 19.12
CA SER A 168 -16.79 14.19 19.12
C SER A 168 -16.38 13.17 18.06
N THR A 169 -15.22 13.40 17.44
CA THR A 169 -14.45 12.37 16.75
C THR A 169 -14.07 11.26 17.73
N ASP A 170 -14.50 10.03 17.47
CA ASP A 170 -14.08 8.82 18.19
C ASP A 170 -12.73 8.35 17.59
N LEU A 171 -11.63 8.44 18.34
CA LEU A 171 -10.40 7.73 17.98
C LEU A 171 -10.52 6.26 18.39
N VAL A 172 -10.27 5.33 17.46
CA VAL A 172 -10.44 3.88 17.64
C VAL A 172 -9.20 3.15 17.15
N ALA A 173 -8.47 2.47 18.03
CA ALA A 173 -7.42 1.55 17.60
C ALA A 173 -8.02 0.22 17.15
N THR A 174 -7.51 -0.36 16.07
CA THR A 174 -7.79 -1.74 15.67
C THR A 174 -6.57 -2.62 15.91
N TYR A 175 -6.81 -3.87 16.26
CA TYR A 175 -5.80 -4.91 16.41
C TYR A 175 -6.38 -6.22 15.91
N ASP A 176 -6.05 -6.58 14.67
CA ASP A 176 -6.42 -7.87 14.08
C ASP A 176 -5.26 -8.84 14.22
N PHE A 177 -5.47 -9.96 14.90
CA PHE A 177 -4.51 -11.05 14.97
C PHE A 177 -5.16 -12.30 14.37
N GLY A 178 -5.13 -12.34 13.04
CA GLY A 178 -5.70 -13.38 12.22
C GLY A 178 -4.80 -14.60 12.04
N ALA A 179 -5.15 -15.44 11.07
CA ALA A 179 -4.47 -16.71 10.84
C ALA A 179 -3.08 -16.57 10.19
N GLY A 180 -2.85 -15.58 9.31
CA GLY A 180 -1.57 -15.42 8.60
C GLY A 180 -0.82 -14.13 8.87
N THR A 181 -1.42 -13.18 9.59
CA THR A 181 -0.90 -11.84 9.80
C THR A 181 -1.44 -11.29 11.13
N CYS A 182 -0.72 -10.33 11.69
CA CYS A 182 -1.28 -9.40 12.66
C CYS A 182 -1.16 -7.98 12.14
N GLU A 183 -2.21 -7.17 12.27
CA GLU A 183 -2.26 -5.76 11.88
C GLU A 183 -2.80 -4.88 13.00
N ALA A 184 -2.36 -3.63 13.00
CA ALA A 184 -2.95 -2.56 13.80
C ALA A 184 -3.03 -1.26 13.00
N ALA A 185 -4.18 -0.59 13.05
CA ALA A 185 -4.41 0.77 12.56
C ALA A 185 -5.05 1.63 13.67
N VAL A 186 -5.12 2.95 13.46
CA VAL A 186 -6.02 3.82 14.23
C VAL A 186 -6.98 4.48 13.25
N LEU A 187 -8.26 4.51 13.61
CA LEU A 187 -9.32 5.15 12.86
C LEU A 187 -9.78 6.42 13.58
N SER A 188 -9.89 7.51 12.84
CA SER A 188 -10.63 8.71 13.21
C SER A 188 -12.07 8.52 12.70
N VAL A 189 -13.05 8.42 13.60
CA VAL A 189 -14.46 8.13 13.27
C VAL A 189 -15.33 9.35 13.60
N THR A 190 -16.17 9.77 12.67
CA THR A 190 -17.02 10.96 12.78
C THR A 190 -18.46 10.68 12.34
N ASP A 191 -19.38 11.64 12.55
CA ASP A 191 -20.74 11.63 11.99
C ASP A 191 -20.78 11.58 10.44
N TYR A 192 -19.66 11.81 9.75
CA TYR A 192 -19.56 11.90 8.28
C TYR A 192 -18.82 10.73 7.61
N GLY A 193 -18.08 9.92 8.37
CA GLY A 193 -17.20 8.90 7.82
C GLY A 193 -16.12 8.47 8.82
N ALA A 194 -15.25 7.56 8.38
CA ALA A 194 -14.07 7.15 9.13
C ALA A 194 -12.85 7.09 8.21
N GLU A 195 -11.69 7.45 8.74
CA GLU A 195 -10.42 7.53 8.02
C GLU A 195 -9.30 6.87 8.84
N VAL A 196 -8.30 6.29 8.18
CA VAL A 196 -7.09 5.79 8.84
C VAL A 196 -6.17 6.96 9.17
N VAL A 197 -5.76 7.07 10.44
CA VAL A 197 -4.84 8.11 10.93
C VAL A 197 -3.53 7.50 11.43
N GLY A 198 -2.43 8.21 11.22
CA GLY A 198 -1.08 7.71 11.50
C GLY A 198 -0.62 6.65 10.51
N SER A 199 0.26 5.76 10.95
CA SER A 199 0.88 4.68 10.17
C SER A 199 0.41 3.30 10.64
N PRO A 200 -0.42 2.59 9.85
CA PRO A 200 -0.72 1.18 10.07
C PRO A 200 0.55 0.33 10.15
N THR A 201 0.60 -0.58 11.12
CA THR A 201 1.71 -1.53 11.28
C THR A 201 1.19 -2.95 11.15
N GLY A 202 1.83 -3.77 10.31
CA GLY A 202 1.49 -5.19 10.17
C GLY A 202 2.72 -6.10 10.21
N LEU A 203 2.48 -7.34 10.63
CA LEU A 203 3.46 -8.42 10.77
C LEU A 203 3.06 -9.58 9.85
N ALA A 204 3.69 -9.64 8.67
CA ALA A 204 3.35 -10.62 7.63
C ALA A 204 3.66 -12.08 8.00
N HIS A 205 4.55 -12.29 8.97
CA HIS A 205 5.02 -13.59 9.45
C HIS A 205 4.74 -13.76 10.95
N THR A 206 3.57 -13.28 11.38
CA THR A 206 3.09 -13.39 12.77
C THR A 206 1.57 -13.56 12.75
N GLY A 207 1.11 -14.75 12.38
CA GLY A 207 -0.28 -15.16 12.39
C GLY A 207 -0.48 -16.51 13.11
N GLY A 208 -1.74 -16.89 13.34
CA GLY A 208 -2.10 -18.17 13.97
C GLY A 208 -1.40 -19.40 13.41
N VAL A 209 -1.17 -19.50 12.08
CA VAL A 209 -0.49 -20.65 11.44
C VAL A 209 1.00 -20.73 11.76
N ASP A 210 1.62 -19.59 12.09
CA ASP A 210 3.02 -19.55 12.52
C ASP A 210 3.11 -20.06 13.97
N LEU A 211 2.09 -19.77 14.81
CA LEU A 211 1.95 -20.33 16.15
C LEU A 211 1.62 -21.84 16.12
N ASP A 212 0.78 -22.28 15.17
CA ASP A 212 0.52 -23.72 14.93
C ASP A 212 1.79 -24.48 14.56
N THR A 213 2.73 -23.83 13.87
CA THR A 213 4.02 -24.43 13.51
C THR A 213 4.89 -24.64 14.76
N LEU A 214 4.98 -23.64 15.65
CA LEU A 214 5.69 -23.78 16.94
C LEU A 214 5.08 -24.88 17.82
N LEU A 215 3.74 -24.96 17.88
CA LEU A 215 3.05 -25.97 18.67
C LEU A 215 3.18 -27.38 18.07
N LEU A 216 3.17 -27.49 16.73
CA LEU A 216 3.44 -28.74 16.01
C LEU A 216 4.86 -29.25 16.29
N GLU A 217 5.87 -28.39 16.24
CA GLU A 217 7.25 -28.78 16.54
C GLU A 217 7.40 -29.25 18.00
N HIS A 218 6.71 -28.61 18.94
CA HIS A 218 6.66 -29.06 20.33
C HIS A 218 5.98 -30.44 20.47
N VAL A 219 4.85 -30.68 19.80
CA VAL A 219 4.15 -31.98 19.80
C VAL A 219 5.01 -33.08 19.15
N LEU A 220 5.64 -32.80 18.01
CA LEU A 220 6.53 -33.74 17.33
C LEU A 220 7.76 -34.09 18.19
N SER A 221 8.27 -33.15 18.97
CA SER A 221 9.36 -33.39 19.94
C SER A 221 8.88 -34.24 21.13
N ALA A 222 7.69 -33.95 21.69
CA ALA A 222 7.12 -34.69 22.81
C ALA A 222 6.71 -36.13 22.45
N ALA A 223 6.36 -36.39 21.19
CA ALA A 223 6.02 -37.72 20.67
C ALA A 223 7.21 -38.68 20.55
N GLY A 224 8.44 -38.21 20.78
CA GLY A 224 9.63 -39.05 20.96
C GLY A 224 10.54 -39.19 19.73
N PRO A 225 11.75 -39.76 19.91
CA PRO A 225 12.85 -39.63 18.95
C PRO A 225 12.62 -40.33 17.61
N VAL A 226 11.69 -41.30 17.53
CA VAL A 226 11.32 -41.99 16.28
C VAL A 226 10.80 -41.00 15.23
N VAL A 227 10.11 -39.93 15.66
CA VAL A 227 9.55 -38.89 14.80
C VAL A 227 10.63 -38.14 13.99
N ALA A 228 11.86 -38.05 14.51
CA ALA A 228 12.98 -37.42 13.81
C ALA A 228 13.52 -38.26 12.63
N GLY A 229 13.22 -39.57 12.59
CA GLY A 229 13.64 -40.49 11.52
C GLY A 229 12.62 -40.68 10.41
N LEU A 230 11.48 -39.98 10.44
CA LEU A 230 10.43 -40.12 9.43
C LEU A 230 10.80 -39.46 8.10
N ASP A 231 10.61 -40.18 7.00
CA ASP A 231 10.77 -39.63 5.65
C ASP A 231 9.65 -38.62 5.35
N ARG A 232 10.00 -37.33 5.39
CA ARG A 232 9.05 -36.24 5.11
C ARG A 232 8.67 -36.11 3.63
N SER A 233 9.22 -36.93 2.74
CA SER A 233 8.83 -37.03 1.33
C SER A 233 7.85 -38.18 1.03
N ASP A 234 7.70 -39.14 1.95
CA ASP A 234 6.71 -40.23 1.83
C ASP A 234 5.27 -39.68 1.86
N PRO A 235 4.42 -39.99 0.86
CA PRO A 235 3.02 -39.53 0.82
C PRO A 235 2.19 -39.93 2.05
N ALA A 236 2.46 -41.08 2.69
CA ALA A 236 1.74 -41.49 3.89
C ALA A 236 2.13 -40.60 5.10
N THR A 237 3.42 -40.33 5.27
CA THR A 237 3.97 -39.41 6.26
C THR A 237 3.48 -37.97 6.04
N VAL A 238 3.46 -37.47 4.80
CA VAL A 238 2.91 -36.14 4.47
C VAL A 238 1.41 -36.07 4.83
N THR A 239 0.63 -37.11 4.52
CA THR A 239 -0.79 -37.18 4.87
C THR A 239 -1.03 -37.22 6.38
N ALA A 240 -0.20 -37.97 7.11
CA ALA A 240 -0.27 -38.05 8.57
C ALA A 240 0.12 -36.73 9.25
N LEU A 241 1.16 -36.04 8.77
CA LEU A 241 1.57 -34.72 9.26
C LEU A 241 0.51 -33.64 8.97
N SER A 242 -0.16 -33.69 7.82
CA SER A 242 -1.27 -32.78 7.50
C SER A 242 -2.50 -32.98 8.40
N ARG A 243 -2.77 -34.22 8.85
CA ARG A 243 -3.80 -34.48 9.88
C ARG A 243 -3.36 -33.96 11.25
N LEU A 244 -2.14 -34.28 11.67
CA LEU A 244 -1.59 -33.83 12.95
C LEU A 244 -1.57 -32.30 13.07
N ARG A 245 -1.32 -31.57 11.98
CA ARG A 245 -1.48 -30.09 11.95
C ARG A 245 -2.88 -29.64 12.35
N GLN A 246 -3.93 -30.30 11.87
CA GLN A 246 -5.31 -29.95 12.19
C GLN A 246 -5.69 -30.33 13.64
N GLU A 247 -5.16 -31.44 14.16
CA GLU A 247 -5.27 -31.78 15.59
C GLU A 247 -4.54 -30.74 16.48
N VAL A 248 -3.40 -30.22 16.04
CA VAL A 248 -2.65 -29.15 16.72
C VAL A 248 -3.39 -27.80 16.69
N VAL A 249 -3.99 -27.44 15.55
CA VAL A 249 -4.88 -26.25 15.43
C VAL A 249 -6.05 -26.38 16.40
N ALA A 250 -6.73 -27.52 16.42
CA ALA A 250 -7.85 -27.78 17.33
C ALA A 250 -7.41 -27.70 18.79
N ALA A 251 -6.25 -28.27 19.15
CA ALA A 251 -5.71 -28.17 20.51
C ALA A 251 -5.34 -26.72 20.91
N LYS A 252 -4.77 -25.92 20.00
CA LYS A 252 -4.52 -24.48 20.23
C LYS A 252 -5.82 -23.73 20.50
N GLU A 253 -6.89 -24.02 19.74
CA GLU A 253 -8.20 -23.39 19.92
C GLU A 253 -8.87 -23.84 21.23
N THR A 254 -8.79 -25.13 21.59
CA THR A 254 -9.22 -25.63 22.90
C THR A 254 -8.50 -24.92 24.05
N LEU A 255 -7.17 -24.76 23.97
CA LEU A 255 -6.35 -24.11 25.01
C LEU A 255 -6.64 -22.61 25.20
N ALA A 256 -7.37 -21.97 24.28
CA ALA A 256 -7.89 -20.62 24.48
C ALA A 256 -9.06 -20.57 25.49
N ALA A 257 -9.78 -21.68 25.69
CA ALA A 257 -10.88 -21.83 26.64
C ALA A 257 -10.48 -22.68 27.87
N ASP A 258 -9.90 -23.86 27.64
CA ASP A 258 -9.47 -24.83 28.66
C ASP A 258 -7.97 -24.73 28.98
N ASP A 259 -7.54 -25.29 30.13
CA ASP A 259 -6.14 -25.24 30.58
C ASP A 259 -5.26 -26.40 30.05
N GLU A 260 -5.87 -27.48 29.55
CA GLU A 260 -5.18 -28.67 29.04
C GLU A 260 -5.91 -29.27 27.83
N ALA A 261 -5.16 -29.75 26.83
CA ALA A 261 -5.68 -30.41 25.62
C ALA A 261 -4.80 -31.63 25.26
N SER A 262 -5.38 -32.68 24.68
CA SER A 262 -4.66 -33.91 24.31
C SER A 262 -4.65 -34.11 22.80
N VAL A 263 -3.46 -34.21 22.21
CA VAL A 263 -3.23 -34.37 20.77
C VAL A 263 -2.94 -35.84 20.43
N PRO A 264 -3.77 -36.51 19.61
CA PRO A 264 -3.49 -37.86 19.14
C PRO A 264 -2.42 -37.85 18.03
N VAL A 265 -1.19 -38.19 18.37
CA VAL A 265 -0.09 -38.29 17.41
C VAL A 265 -0.11 -39.65 16.75
N THR A 266 -0.64 -39.69 15.52
CA THR A 266 -0.67 -40.88 14.65
C THR A 266 0.18 -40.62 13.40
N LEU A 267 1.41 -41.11 13.40
CA LEU A 267 2.37 -41.05 12.29
C LEU A 267 2.86 -42.47 11.95
N PRO A 268 3.50 -42.73 10.79
CA PRO A 268 4.00 -44.07 10.46
C PRO A 268 4.97 -44.61 11.53
N GLY A 269 4.57 -45.68 12.22
CA GLY A 269 5.34 -46.28 13.31
C GLY A 269 5.29 -45.54 14.66
N VAL A 270 4.52 -44.46 14.79
CA VAL A 270 4.38 -43.68 16.04
C VAL A 270 2.91 -43.47 16.37
N PHE A 271 2.48 -44.03 17.51
CA PHE A 271 1.16 -43.84 18.09
C PHE A 271 1.33 -43.35 19.53
N ALA A 272 1.02 -42.09 19.79
CA ALA A 272 1.18 -41.45 21.09
C ALA A 272 0.06 -40.45 21.39
N TRP A 273 -0.13 -40.11 22.66
CA TRP A 273 -0.99 -39.02 23.10
C TRP A 273 -0.11 -37.95 23.75
N VAL A 274 -0.05 -36.77 23.16
CA VAL A 274 0.71 -35.64 23.70
C VAL A 274 -0.25 -34.71 24.42
N THR A 275 -0.05 -34.55 25.72
CA THR A 275 -0.81 -33.58 26.53
C THR A 275 -0.11 -32.23 26.46
N LEU A 276 -0.85 -31.19 26.08
CA LEU A 276 -0.42 -29.80 26.02
C LEU A 276 -1.17 -28.99 27.08
N ARG A 277 -0.49 -28.06 27.76
CA ARG A 277 -1.14 -27.10 28.66
C ARG A 277 -1.14 -25.70 28.10
N ARG A 278 -2.04 -24.87 28.63
CA ARG A 278 -2.05 -23.42 28.37
C ARG A 278 -0.69 -22.78 28.69
N GLU A 279 -0.03 -23.23 29.76
CA GLU A 279 1.33 -22.79 30.12
C GLU A 279 2.38 -23.12 29.05
N ASP A 280 2.23 -24.24 28.32
CA ASP A 280 3.13 -24.60 27.22
C ASP A 280 2.87 -23.73 25.99
N LEU A 281 1.59 -23.54 25.64
CA LEU A 281 1.18 -22.66 24.56
C LEU A 281 1.63 -21.22 24.81
N GLU A 282 1.30 -20.64 25.97
CA GLU A 282 1.68 -19.27 26.34
C GLU A 282 3.20 -19.08 26.32
N ARG A 283 3.98 -20.04 26.86
CA ARG A 283 5.44 -20.01 26.84
C ARG A 283 6.03 -20.03 25.42
N LEU A 284 5.42 -20.75 24.48
CA LEU A 284 5.85 -20.81 23.09
C LEU A 284 5.48 -19.54 22.30
N VAL A 285 4.28 -18.99 22.51
CA VAL A 285 3.76 -17.88 21.69
C VAL A 285 4.04 -16.49 22.25
N THR A 286 4.47 -16.36 23.51
CA THR A 286 4.74 -15.05 24.16
C THR A 286 5.56 -14.11 23.28
N PRO A 287 6.70 -14.49 22.66
CA PRO A 287 7.49 -13.55 21.85
C PRO A 287 6.72 -12.99 20.65
N ALA A 288 5.92 -13.81 19.98
CA ALA A 288 5.09 -13.41 18.85
C ALA A 288 3.94 -12.47 19.26
N ILE A 289 3.33 -12.72 20.43
CA ILE A 289 2.29 -11.84 20.98
C ILE A 289 2.91 -10.52 21.47
N GLU A 290 4.07 -10.53 22.13
CA GLU A 290 4.80 -9.31 22.49
C GLU A 290 5.18 -8.49 21.25
N ASP A 291 5.61 -9.11 20.14
CA ASP A 291 5.88 -8.41 18.87
C ASP A 291 4.64 -7.76 18.26
N SER A 292 3.51 -8.45 18.26
CA SER A 292 2.23 -7.89 17.80
C SER A 292 1.74 -6.73 18.68
N VAL A 293 1.92 -6.82 20.00
CA VAL A 293 1.59 -5.74 20.95
C VAL A 293 2.57 -4.56 20.78
N ARG A 294 3.85 -4.81 20.48
CA ARG A 294 4.81 -3.78 20.07
C ARG A 294 4.49 -3.17 18.71
N ALA A 295 3.80 -3.87 17.81
CA ALA A 295 3.24 -3.27 16.58
C ALA A 295 2.08 -2.33 16.91
N LEU A 296 1.08 -2.77 17.69
CA LEU A 296 -0.04 -1.94 18.14
C LEU A 296 0.42 -0.65 18.84
N VAL A 297 1.37 -0.75 19.78
CA VAL A 297 1.90 0.43 20.50
C VAL A 297 2.64 1.40 19.55
N ARG A 298 3.29 0.90 18.48
CA ARG A 298 3.89 1.76 17.44
C ARG A 298 2.81 2.46 16.63
N THR A 299 1.78 1.74 16.19
CA THR A 299 0.63 2.32 15.48
C THR A 299 -0.03 3.43 16.29
N VAL A 300 -0.38 3.20 17.57
CA VAL A 300 -1.00 4.25 18.40
C VAL A 300 -0.10 5.47 18.56
N ARG A 301 1.22 5.28 18.71
CA ARG A 301 2.20 6.38 18.81
C ARG A 301 2.48 7.14 17.50
N SER A 302 1.99 6.65 16.35
CA SER A 302 2.08 7.36 15.07
C SER A 302 0.96 8.38 14.85
N VAL A 303 0.01 8.45 15.80
CA VAL A 303 -1.04 9.47 15.88
C VAL A 303 -0.63 10.49 16.96
N PRO A 304 -0.90 11.80 16.81
CA PRO A 304 -0.67 12.80 17.84
C PRO A 304 -1.71 12.72 18.99
N ALA A 305 -1.85 11.53 19.59
CA ALA A 305 -2.79 11.23 20.66
C ALA A 305 -2.18 10.26 21.68
N SER A 306 -2.47 10.44 22.96
CA SER A 306 -2.12 9.48 24.01
C SER A 306 -3.15 8.35 24.12
N ALA A 307 -2.77 7.22 24.72
CA ALA A 307 -3.60 6.01 24.75
C ALA A 307 -4.98 6.23 25.41
N ASP A 308 -5.07 7.12 26.40
CA ASP A 308 -6.31 7.54 27.07
C ASP A 308 -7.25 8.40 26.22
N GLN A 309 -6.80 8.86 25.05
CA GLN A 309 -7.67 9.51 24.05
C GLN A 309 -8.33 8.49 23.10
N LEU A 310 -7.97 7.20 23.16
CA LEU A 310 -8.65 6.14 22.41
C LEU A 310 -9.99 5.80 23.06
N SER A 311 -11.09 6.10 22.35
CA SER A 311 -12.45 5.70 22.75
C SER A 311 -12.60 4.17 22.83
N ALA A 312 -11.86 3.44 21.99
CA ALA A 312 -11.85 1.99 21.96
C ALA A 312 -10.54 1.39 21.40
N VAL A 313 -10.30 0.14 21.77
CA VAL A 313 -9.38 -0.79 21.12
C VAL A 313 -10.21 -2.00 20.68
N LEU A 314 -10.30 -2.23 19.37
CA LEU A 314 -11.11 -3.30 18.78
C LEU A 314 -10.22 -4.50 18.42
N LEU A 315 -10.57 -5.66 18.96
CA LEU A 315 -9.80 -6.89 18.86
C LEU A 315 -10.46 -7.82 17.82
N TYR A 316 -9.74 -8.12 16.76
CA TYR A 316 -10.16 -8.94 15.61
C TYR A 316 -9.26 -10.17 15.45
N GLY A 317 -9.75 -11.16 14.69
CA GLY A 317 -9.02 -12.40 14.43
C GLY A 317 -9.11 -13.43 15.56
N GLY A 318 -8.66 -14.66 15.27
CA GLY A 318 -8.74 -15.78 16.20
C GLY A 318 -7.71 -15.72 17.33
N VAL A 319 -6.50 -15.20 17.04
CA VAL A 319 -5.39 -15.19 18.01
C VAL A 319 -5.58 -14.08 19.06
N ALA A 320 -6.21 -12.96 18.70
CA ALA A 320 -6.49 -11.88 19.65
C ALA A 320 -7.40 -12.33 20.81
N ARG A 321 -8.19 -13.39 20.61
CA ARG A 321 -9.07 -14.00 21.61
C ARG A 321 -8.33 -14.86 22.64
N MET A 322 -7.04 -15.13 22.45
CA MET A 322 -6.23 -15.86 23.44
C MET A 322 -6.08 -15.04 24.73
N PRO A 323 -6.23 -15.65 25.93
CA PRO A 323 -6.08 -14.93 27.21
C PRO A 323 -4.74 -14.21 27.41
N LEU A 324 -3.66 -14.65 26.76
CA LEU A 324 -2.38 -13.95 26.74
C LEU A 324 -2.42 -12.66 25.91
N ALA A 325 -3.03 -12.68 24.72
CA ALA A 325 -3.14 -11.53 23.83
C ALA A 325 -4.01 -10.43 24.47
N ASP A 326 -5.19 -10.79 24.98
CA ASP A 326 -6.10 -9.86 25.66
C ASP A 326 -5.42 -9.19 26.89
N ARG A 327 -4.69 -9.97 27.71
CA ARG A 327 -3.91 -9.42 28.84
C ARG A 327 -2.82 -8.45 28.39
N LEU A 328 -2.00 -8.83 27.41
CA LEU A 328 -0.85 -8.01 26.98
C LEU A 328 -1.28 -6.74 26.24
N VAL A 329 -2.33 -6.80 25.40
CA VAL A 329 -2.89 -5.61 24.73
C VAL A 329 -3.44 -4.61 25.75
N ARG A 330 -4.19 -5.07 26.77
CA ARG A 330 -4.68 -4.19 27.85
C ARG A 330 -3.55 -3.59 28.68
N ALA A 331 -2.51 -4.37 28.99
CA ALA A 331 -1.37 -3.90 29.77
C ALA A 331 -0.52 -2.86 29.00
N ALA A 332 -0.48 -2.93 27.68
CA ALA A 332 0.33 -2.07 26.82
C ALA A 332 -0.32 -0.71 26.48
N LEU A 333 -1.66 -0.61 26.58
CA LEU A 333 -2.43 0.63 26.36
C LEU A 333 -3.20 1.06 27.63
N PRO A 334 -2.50 1.35 28.75
CA PRO A 334 -3.15 1.76 29.99
C PRO A 334 -3.86 3.11 29.81
N GLY A 335 -5.11 3.19 30.28
CA GLY A 335 -5.95 4.39 30.19
C GLY A 335 -6.85 4.45 28.95
N ALA A 336 -6.59 3.65 27.92
CA ALA A 336 -7.49 3.52 26.77
C ALA A 336 -8.89 3.04 27.21
N GLY A 337 -9.93 3.45 26.45
CA GLY A 337 -11.34 3.29 26.79
C GLY A 337 -11.84 1.84 26.83
N ARG A 338 -12.74 1.46 25.91
CA ARG A 338 -13.26 0.07 25.89
C ARG A 338 -12.37 -0.84 25.05
N PHE A 339 -12.07 -2.04 25.55
CA PHE A 339 -11.44 -3.11 24.77
C PHE A 339 -12.53 -4.10 24.37
N GLU A 340 -12.77 -4.28 23.08
CA GLU A 340 -13.95 -4.98 22.56
C GLU A 340 -13.54 -6.06 21.53
N HIS A 341 -13.88 -7.32 21.82
CA HIS A 341 -13.73 -8.41 20.85
C HIS A 341 -14.84 -8.34 19.81
N ARG A 342 -14.47 -8.27 18.53
CA ARG A 342 -15.39 -8.08 17.42
C ARG A 342 -15.53 -9.35 16.57
N PRO A 343 -16.69 -9.57 15.90
CA PRO A 343 -16.84 -10.63 14.91
C PRO A 343 -15.90 -10.38 13.73
N ALA A 344 -15.33 -11.43 13.13
CA ALA A 344 -14.55 -11.30 11.90
C ALA A 344 -15.43 -10.82 10.73
N GLU A 345 -16.71 -11.17 10.82
CA GLU A 345 -17.77 -10.83 9.88
C GLU A 345 -18.00 -9.31 9.71
N ASP A 346 -17.57 -8.46 10.66
CA ASP A 346 -17.57 -6.99 10.49
C ASP A 346 -16.75 -6.57 9.24
N LEU A 347 -15.67 -7.29 8.88
CA LEU A 347 -14.85 -6.95 7.70
C LEU A 347 -15.62 -7.12 6.39
N ALA A 348 -16.27 -8.26 6.20
CA ALA A 348 -17.08 -8.51 5.01
C ALA A 348 -18.32 -7.60 4.96
N VAL A 349 -18.97 -7.35 6.10
CA VAL A 349 -20.06 -6.37 6.23
C VAL A 349 -19.58 -4.95 5.85
N GLY A 350 -18.36 -4.58 6.24
CA GLY A 350 -17.72 -3.33 5.85
C GLY A 350 -17.43 -3.23 4.35
N ALA A 351 -16.87 -4.29 3.76
CA ALA A 351 -16.70 -4.37 2.31
C ALA A 351 -18.05 -4.24 1.56
N ALA A 352 -19.13 -4.80 2.10
CA ALA A 352 -20.47 -4.66 1.51
C ALA A 352 -21.01 -3.22 1.60
N LEU A 353 -20.74 -2.48 2.70
CA LEU A 353 -21.04 -1.05 2.81
C LEU A 353 -20.23 -0.21 1.81
N LEU A 354 -18.95 -0.51 1.61
CA LEU A 354 -18.11 0.16 0.61
C LEU A 354 -18.62 -0.12 -0.82
N ALA A 355 -19.00 -1.36 -1.11
CA ALA A 355 -19.57 -1.75 -2.40
C ALA A 355 -20.91 -1.04 -2.69
N ALA A 356 -21.77 -0.87 -1.67
CA ALA A 356 -22.99 -0.07 -1.77
C ALA A 356 -22.69 1.41 -2.05
N GLY A 357 -21.75 2.02 -1.34
CA GLY A 357 -21.35 3.41 -1.55
C GLY A 357 -20.72 3.68 -2.93
N LEU A 358 -20.04 2.68 -3.52
CA LEU A 358 -19.54 2.76 -4.90
C LEU A 358 -20.67 2.63 -5.93
N ALA A 359 -21.68 1.80 -5.68
CA ALA A 359 -22.88 1.71 -6.52
C ALA A 359 -23.72 3.01 -6.48
N GLU A 360 -23.92 3.61 -5.30
CA GLU A 360 -24.59 4.92 -5.13
C GLU A 360 -23.87 6.05 -5.91
N GLN A 361 -22.54 5.99 -6.04
CA GLN A 361 -21.75 6.96 -6.82
C GLN A 361 -21.77 6.70 -8.34
N ALA A 362 -22.13 5.48 -8.76
CA ALA A 362 -22.19 5.10 -10.18
C ALA A 362 -23.54 5.38 -10.83
N GLU A 363 -24.63 5.58 -10.05
CA GLU A 363 -25.92 5.96 -10.62
C GLU A 363 -25.92 7.42 -11.12
N PRO A 364 -26.30 7.70 -12.38
CA PRO A 364 -26.48 9.06 -12.85
C PRO A 364 -27.72 9.68 -12.19
N VAL A 365 -27.57 10.86 -11.57
CA VAL A 365 -28.59 11.51 -10.71
C VAL A 365 -29.91 11.79 -11.47
N ALA A 366 -30.81 10.82 -11.42
CA ALA A 366 -32.13 10.88 -12.04
C ALA A 366 -33.16 11.57 -11.11
N GLY A 367 -33.40 12.86 -11.31
CA GLY A 367 -34.57 13.54 -10.72
C GLY A 367 -34.33 14.48 -9.55
N GLY A 368 -33.17 15.16 -9.48
CA GLY A 368 -32.98 16.30 -8.58
C GLY A 368 -33.77 17.54 -9.04
N ALA A 369 -34.99 17.73 -8.50
CA ALA A 369 -35.85 18.86 -8.88
C ALA A 369 -35.40 20.20 -8.25
N THR A 370 -34.50 20.92 -8.93
CA THR A 370 -34.06 22.26 -8.51
C THR A 370 -35.20 23.27 -8.61
N ALA A 371 -35.83 23.59 -7.47
CA ALA A 371 -36.93 24.54 -7.38
C ALA A 371 -36.47 25.99 -7.63
N LEU A 372 -36.49 26.41 -8.89
CA LEU A 372 -36.21 27.79 -9.29
C LEU A 372 -37.34 28.74 -8.87
N ILE A 373 -37.12 29.50 -7.79
CA ILE A 373 -37.91 30.70 -7.49
C ILE A 373 -37.46 31.81 -8.44
N GLY A 374 -38.05 31.84 -9.64
CA GLY A 374 -37.80 32.89 -10.63
C GLY A 374 -38.57 34.19 -10.32
N PRO A 375 -37.98 35.37 -10.60
CA PRO A 375 -38.74 36.62 -10.62
C PRO A 375 -39.69 36.63 -11.82
N ALA A 376 -40.89 37.21 -11.67
CA ALA A 376 -41.89 37.26 -12.73
C ALA A 376 -41.38 38.03 -13.98
N SER A 377 -41.80 37.61 -15.16
CA SER A 377 -41.50 38.27 -16.44
C SER A 377 -42.69 38.13 -17.41
N MET A 378 -42.81 39.08 -18.34
CA MET A 378 -43.98 39.23 -19.22
C MET A 378 -43.98 38.28 -20.43
N GLU A 379 -45.17 37.99 -20.93
CA GLU A 379 -45.47 37.04 -22.00
C GLU A 379 -45.54 37.73 -23.38
N PRO A 380 -44.77 37.29 -24.40
CA PRO A 380 -44.88 37.75 -25.79
C PRO A 380 -45.82 36.85 -26.63
N PRO A 381 -46.42 37.37 -27.72
CA PRO A 381 -47.52 36.69 -28.44
C PRO A 381 -47.07 35.60 -29.43
N GLU A 382 -47.99 34.65 -29.71
CA GLU A 382 -47.80 33.59 -30.71
C GLU A 382 -47.79 34.08 -32.17
N LEU A 383 -47.12 33.33 -33.04
CA LEU A 383 -47.07 33.53 -34.50
C LEU A 383 -47.44 32.25 -35.27
N SER A 384 -48.61 31.68 -34.98
CA SER A 384 -49.14 30.48 -35.62
C SER A 384 -49.88 30.77 -36.94
N SER A 385 -49.23 31.43 -37.90
CA SER A 385 -49.88 31.80 -39.18
C SER A 385 -48.94 32.01 -40.38
N PHE A 386 -48.69 30.97 -41.19
CA PHE A 386 -48.58 31.02 -42.66
C PHE A 386 -48.46 29.58 -43.27
N PRO A 387 -49.16 29.25 -44.37
CA PRO A 387 -49.04 27.95 -45.06
C PRO A 387 -48.21 28.01 -46.36
N GLY A 388 -47.52 26.93 -46.76
CA GLY A 388 -46.75 26.89 -48.02
C GLY A 388 -46.07 25.55 -48.35
N MET A 389 -46.75 24.69 -49.11
CA MET A 389 -46.34 23.34 -49.54
C MET A 389 -45.37 23.31 -50.74
N SER A 390 -44.37 22.40 -50.78
CA SER A 390 -43.94 21.61 -51.98
C SER A 390 -42.69 20.72 -51.77
N MET A 391 -42.69 19.51 -52.35
CA MET A 391 -41.52 18.58 -52.45
C MET A 391 -41.74 17.50 -53.54
N PRO A 392 -40.84 17.36 -54.53
CA PRO A 392 -40.71 16.19 -55.42
C PRO A 392 -39.23 15.64 -55.44
N PRO A 393 -38.89 14.48 -56.07
CA PRO A 393 -38.36 13.35 -55.28
C PRO A 393 -36.95 12.82 -55.67
N ALA A 394 -36.60 11.66 -55.10
CA ALA A 394 -35.24 11.12 -54.90
C ALA A 394 -34.52 10.46 -56.11
N GLY A 395 -33.22 10.19 -55.93
CA GLY A 395 -32.35 9.44 -56.86
C GLY A 395 -31.25 8.59 -56.18
N THR A 396 -31.55 7.32 -55.93
CA THR A 396 -30.66 6.12 -56.03
C THR A 396 -29.28 6.04 -55.33
N THR A 397 -29.24 5.24 -54.25
CA THR A 397 -28.29 4.12 -53.95
C THR A 397 -26.76 4.27 -54.10
N TYR A 398 -26.03 3.83 -53.07
CA TYR A 398 -24.63 3.40 -53.14
C TYR A 398 -24.46 1.97 -52.58
N VAL A 399 -23.48 1.20 -53.08
CA VAL A 399 -23.24 -0.22 -52.72
C VAL A 399 -21.72 -0.46 -52.61
N ALA A 400 -21.28 -1.22 -51.60
CA ALA A 400 -19.87 -1.56 -51.37
C ALA A 400 -19.41 -2.78 -52.20
N PRO A 401 -18.17 -2.74 -52.71
CA PRO A 401 -17.12 -3.68 -52.26
C PRO A 401 -15.77 -2.92 -52.04
N GLY A 402 -14.63 -3.51 -51.67
CA GLY A 402 -14.21 -4.89 -51.37
C GLY A 402 -12.66 -4.95 -51.34
N ALA A 403 -12.06 -5.87 -50.59
CA ALA A 403 -10.61 -5.83 -50.29
C ALA A 403 -9.70 -6.40 -51.40
N VAL A 404 -8.47 -5.86 -51.52
CA VAL A 404 -7.32 -6.43 -52.26
C VAL A 404 -6.03 -6.12 -51.48
N ALA A 405 -4.99 -6.95 -51.57
CA ALA A 405 -3.77 -6.85 -50.76
C ALA A 405 -2.46 -7.01 -51.57
N ALA A 406 -1.38 -6.35 -51.12
CA ALA A 406 0.03 -6.58 -51.50
C ALA A 406 0.98 -5.75 -50.58
N ALA A 407 2.30 -5.98 -50.49
CA ALA A 407 3.09 -7.23 -50.35
C ALA A 407 4.58 -6.91 -50.06
N ALA A 408 5.19 -7.53 -49.04
CA ALA A 408 6.64 -7.73 -48.79
C ALA A 408 7.61 -6.51 -48.67
N GLY A 409 8.70 -6.63 -47.87
CA GLY A 409 9.69 -5.54 -47.75
C GLY A 409 10.97 -5.71 -46.91
N GLY A 410 11.06 -6.69 -45.99
CA GLY A 410 12.28 -6.96 -45.18
C GLY A 410 12.51 -5.99 -43.98
N GLY A 411 13.40 -6.28 -43.03
CA GLY A 411 14.11 -7.55 -42.80
C GLY A 411 15.52 -7.40 -42.19
N TRP A 412 15.67 -7.61 -40.88
CA TRP A 412 16.92 -8.00 -40.20
C TRP A 412 16.58 -9.00 -39.07
N GLN A 413 17.56 -9.77 -38.61
CA GLN A 413 17.37 -10.96 -37.78
C GLN A 413 18.06 -10.85 -36.42
N ASP A 414 17.51 -11.52 -35.41
CA ASP A 414 18.28 -12.05 -34.27
C ASP A 414 17.61 -13.38 -33.79
N PRO A 415 18.35 -14.45 -33.43
CA PRO A 415 17.77 -15.76 -33.12
C PRO A 415 17.71 -16.11 -31.61
N GLU A 416 17.08 -17.27 -31.32
CA GLU A 416 16.97 -17.94 -30.00
C GLU A 416 15.85 -17.48 -29.04
N SER A 417 14.61 -17.92 -29.33
CA SER A 417 13.59 -18.13 -28.29
C SER A 417 12.56 -19.22 -28.67
N THR A 418 13.01 -20.48 -28.75
CA THR A 418 12.15 -21.65 -28.51
C THR A 418 12.13 -21.94 -26.99
N ALA A 419 11.06 -22.45 -26.38
CA ALA A 419 9.95 -23.22 -26.93
C ALA A 419 8.55 -22.64 -26.60
N ARG A 420 7.50 -23.35 -27.05
CA ARG A 420 6.13 -22.83 -27.22
C ARG A 420 5.23 -23.04 -26.00
N ILE A 421 4.35 -22.05 -25.76
CA ILE A 421 3.05 -22.26 -25.11
C ILE A 421 2.16 -23.09 -26.05
N ALA A 422 1.40 -24.03 -25.51
CA ALA A 422 0.33 -24.72 -26.22
C ALA A 422 -1.03 -24.31 -25.62
N ALA A 423 -1.77 -23.47 -26.33
CA ALA A 423 -3.17 -23.17 -26.01
C ALA A 423 -4.06 -24.36 -26.39
N TYR A 424 -5.19 -24.52 -25.69
CA TYR A 424 -6.17 -25.57 -25.95
C TYR A 424 -7.49 -24.90 -26.37
N GLU A 425 -7.79 -24.92 -27.66
CA GLU A 425 -9.09 -24.46 -28.18
C GLU A 425 -10.18 -25.53 -28.00
N ALA A 426 -11.44 -25.09 -27.91
CA ALA A 426 -12.60 -25.96 -27.75
C ALA A 426 -13.19 -26.40 -29.10
N PHE A 427 -13.69 -27.62 -29.18
CA PHE A 427 -14.48 -28.14 -30.31
C PHE A 427 -15.49 -29.22 -29.82
N PRO A 428 -16.51 -29.62 -30.62
CA PRO A 428 -17.89 -29.51 -30.13
C PRO A 428 -18.65 -30.85 -30.08
N ALA A 429 -19.91 -30.78 -29.66
CA ALA A 429 -20.82 -31.93 -29.61
C ALA A 429 -21.25 -32.42 -31.00
N ALA A 430 -21.37 -33.73 -31.18
CA ALA A 430 -22.00 -34.37 -32.33
C ALA A 430 -22.84 -35.59 -31.92
N THR A 431 -23.96 -35.75 -32.64
CA THR A 431 -25.10 -36.66 -32.47
C THR A 431 -24.82 -38.17 -32.41
N ALA A 432 -25.82 -38.91 -31.91
CA ALA A 432 -25.78 -40.36 -31.67
C ALA A 432 -26.00 -41.27 -32.91
N ALA A 433 -25.46 -42.49 -32.80
CA ALA A 433 -25.97 -43.73 -33.41
C ALA A 433 -25.64 -44.91 -32.45
N GLY A 434 -26.33 -46.06 -32.55
CA GLY A 434 -26.24 -47.14 -31.55
C GLY A 434 -26.09 -48.55 -32.13
N VAL A 435 -26.76 -49.53 -31.48
CA VAL A 435 -26.74 -50.99 -31.72
C VAL A 435 -25.58 -51.75 -31.06
N GLY A 436 -25.88 -52.87 -30.37
CA GLY A 436 -24.90 -53.84 -29.87
C GLY A 436 -25.24 -54.40 -28.48
N ALA A 437 -26.04 -55.46 -28.41
CA ALA A 437 -26.41 -56.11 -27.13
C ALA A 437 -25.81 -57.52 -27.01
N ALA A 438 -25.34 -57.88 -25.80
CA ALA A 438 -25.03 -59.24 -25.41
C ALA A 438 -25.20 -59.41 -23.87
N GLY A 439 -25.70 -60.56 -23.43
CA GLY A 439 -25.57 -61.02 -22.04
C GLY A 439 -24.23 -61.73 -21.82
N VAL A 440 -24.03 -62.55 -20.78
CA VAL A 440 -24.93 -63.13 -19.77
C VAL A 440 -24.09 -63.40 -18.51
N GLY A 441 -24.67 -63.40 -17.30
CA GLY A 441 -23.97 -63.94 -16.12
C GLY A 441 -24.57 -63.56 -14.77
N ALA A 442 -25.50 -64.37 -14.25
CA ALA A 442 -26.01 -64.24 -12.90
C ALA A 442 -25.69 -65.49 -12.07
N ALA A 443 -25.28 -65.29 -10.81
CA ALA A 443 -25.15 -66.38 -9.83
C ALA A 443 -25.39 -65.83 -8.41
N GLY A 444 -26.46 -66.30 -7.75
CA GLY A 444 -26.49 -66.43 -6.29
C GLY A 444 -25.80 -67.74 -5.88
N ALA A 445 -25.72 -68.12 -4.61
CA ALA A 445 -26.25 -67.54 -3.37
C ALA A 445 -25.18 -67.81 -2.25
N ALA A 446 -25.40 -67.75 -0.93
CA ALA A 446 -26.60 -67.79 -0.11
C ALA A 446 -26.38 -67.09 1.25
N ALA A 447 -27.46 -66.95 2.02
CA ALA A 447 -27.46 -66.33 3.34
C ALA A 447 -27.37 -67.36 4.49
N ALA A 448 -26.84 -66.92 5.62
CA ALA A 448 -27.11 -67.47 6.95
C ALA A 448 -27.26 -66.28 7.91
N GLY A 449 -28.19 -66.34 8.87
CA GLY A 449 -28.40 -65.23 9.80
C GLY A 449 -29.32 -65.57 10.98
N ALA A 450 -29.17 -64.80 12.06
CA ALA A 450 -30.05 -64.69 13.21
C ALA A 450 -29.64 -63.48 14.06
N GLY A 451 -30.58 -62.77 14.71
CA GLY A 451 -30.26 -61.76 15.73
C GLY A 451 -30.85 -60.35 15.53
N HIS A 452 -32.10 -60.17 15.97
CA HIS A 452 -32.81 -58.89 16.20
C HIS A 452 -33.72 -59.07 17.44
N PRO A 453 -34.39 -58.03 18.01
CA PRO A 453 -34.48 -56.62 17.61
C PRO A 453 -33.49 -55.77 18.48
N GLU A 454 -33.62 -54.51 18.93
CA GLU A 454 -34.61 -53.40 18.92
C GLU A 454 -33.87 -52.09 18.55
N GLN A 455 -34.35 -51.24 17.62
CA GLN A 455 -35.45 -50.25 17.66
C GLN A 455 -35.12 -48.89 18.33
N HIS A 456 -35.77 -47.85 17.79
CA HIS A 456 -35.58 -46.39 17.98
C HIS A 456 -34.31 -45.79 17.32
N GLY A 457 -34.38 -44.70 16.55
CA GLY A 457 -35.54 -43.95 16.05
C GLY A 457 -35.16 -42.50 15.70
N LEU A 458 -35.33 -42.07 14.43
CA LEU A 458 -35.04 -40.69 14.02
C LEU A 458 -36.14 -39.71 14.49
N VAL A 459 -35.78 -38.44 14.67
CA VAL A 459 -36.19 -37.30 13.80
C VAL A 459 -35.63 -35.98 14.37
N SER A 460 -35.30 -35.01 13.50
CA SER A 460 -34.83 -33.68 13.88
C SER A 460 -35.97 -32.72 14.24
N TRP A 461 -35.66 -31.71 15.07
CA TRP A 461 -36.37 -30.43 15.06
C TRP A 461 -35.38 -29.28 15.30
N GLY A 462 -35.60 -28.15 14.63
CA GLY A 462 -34.88 -26.90 14.86
C GLY A 462 -35.67 -25.95 15.76
N THR A 463 -35.08 -24.80 16.11
CA THR A 463 -35.72 -23.77 16.94
C THR A 463 -35.61 -22.39 16.29
N GLY A 464 -36.77 -21.77 16.04
CA GLY A 464 -36.89 -20.31 16.01
C GLY A 464 -37.00 -19.76 17.44
N PRO A 465 -36.89 -18.44 17.65
CA PRO A 465 -36.97 -17.83 18.97
C PRO A 465 -38.41 -17.60 19.42
N ASP A 466 -38.65 -17.52 20.73
CA ASP A 466 -39.45 -16.41 21.27
C ASP A 466 -39.33 -16.15 22.79
N THR A 467 -39.85 -14.98 23.18
CA THR A 467 -39.95 -14.31 24.49
C THR A 467 -40.31 -15.11 25.76
N GLY A 468 -40.04 -14.52 26.94
CA GLY A 468 -40.82 -14.79 28.17
C GLY A 468 -40.11 -14.53 29.52
N GLU A 469 -40.57 -13.56 30.31
CA GLU A 469 -40.21 -13.43 31.74
C GLU A 469 -40.95 -14.46 32.62
N ARG A 470 -40.33 -14.93 33.72
CA ARG A 470 -40.96 -14.90 35.06
C ARG A 470 -40.01 -15.21 36.24
N THR A 471 -40.50 -14.88 37.43
CA THR A 471 -39.73 -14.47 38.62
C THR A 471 -40.06 -15.30 39.88
N VAL A 472 -39.19 -15.25 40.91
CA VAL A 472 -39.41 -15.71 42.33
C VAL A 472 -39.60 -17.25 42.53
N VAL A 473 -39.40 -17.95 43.68
CA VAL A 473 -39.16 -17.63 45.13
C VAL A 473 -38.11 -18.56 45.80
N HIS A 474 -37.61 -18.18 46.97
CA HIS A 474 -36.65 -18.86 47.87
C HIS A 474 -37.07 -20.18 48.55
N GLY A 475 -36.05 -20.97 48.95
CA GLY A 475 -36.00 -21.81 50.17
C GLY A 475 -34.73 -22.69 50.20
N GLY A 476 -34.08 -23.02 51.33
CA GLY A 476 -34.20 -22.53 52.71
C GLY A 476 -33.44 -23.39 53.75
N ALA A 477 -32.66 -22.75 54.65
CA ALA A 477 -32.01 -23.29 55.87
C ALA A 477 -30.81 -24.29 55.76
N GLY A 478 -29.86 -24.17 56.71
CA GLY A 478 -28.72 -25.09 56.92
C GLY A 478 -27.41 -24.39 57.35
N ARG A 479 -26.99 -24.50 58.63
CA ARG A 479 -25.75 -23.87 59.18
C ARG A 479 -25.28 -24.60 60.47
N PRO A 480 -24.12 -24.26 61.07
CA PRO A 480 -22.79 -24.90 60.95
C PRO A 480 -22.45 -25.77 62.20
N PRO A 481 -21.19 -26.17 62.50
CA PRO A 481 -20.18 -25.26 63.10
C PRO A 481 -18.73 -25.49 62.63
N GLY A 482 -17.79 -24.58 62.99
CA GLY A 482 -16.35 -24.80 62.79
C GLY A 482 -15.48 -23.56 62.58
N GLY A 483 -15.29 -22.71 63.60
CA GLY A 483 -14.18 -21.74 63.66
C GLY A 483 -12.91 -22.39 64.26
N PRO A 484 -11.75 -21.70 64.31
CA PRO A 484 -11.64 -20.30 64.77
C PRO A 484 -10.94 -19.33 63.80
N ALA A 485 -10.85 -18.06 64.21
CA ALA A 485 -10.20 -16.97 63.48
C ALA A 485 -9.26 -16.14 64.43
N PRO A 486 -8.88 -14.87 64.16
CA PRO A 486 -7.48 -14.53 63.87
C PRO A 486 -6.81 -13.64 64.93
N GLN A 487 -5.52 -13.34 64.74
CA GLN A 487 -4.81 -12.29 65.52
C GLN A 487 -4.60 -11.00 64.69
N ARG A 488 -4.52 -9.86 65.40
CA ARG A 488 -4.36 -8.49 64.86
C ARG A 488 -3.23 -7.75 65.59
N SER A 489 -2.36 -7.07 64.84
CA SER A 489 -1.50 -5.94 65.29
C SER A 489 -0.62 -5.47 64.13
N ALA A 490 -0.15 -4.23 63.99
CA ALA A 490 -0.52 -2.91 64.55
C ALA A 490 0.11 -1.80 63.66
N GLY A 491 -0.02 -0.51 64.05
CA GLY A 491 0.36 0.65 63.22
C GLY A 491 1.83 1.17 63.28
N PRO A 492 2.10 2.31 62.60
CA PRO A 492 3.44 2.97 62.40
C PRO A 492 3.90 3.77 63.65
N PRO A 493 5.06 4.53 63.72
CA PRO A 493 5.81 5.30 62.69
C PRO A 493 7.37 5.35 62.95
N PRO A 494 8.19 6.44 62.82
CA PRO A 494 8.14 7.71 62.05
C PRO A 494 9.44 8.19 61.32
N ARG A 495 9.26 9.15 60.40
CA ARG A 495 10.13 10.32 60.05
C ARG A 495 11.68 10.24 60.14
N ARG A 496 12.34 10.61 59.03
CA ARG A 496 13.32 11.74 59.04
C ARG A 496 13.37 12.49 57.70
N SER A 497 14.26 13.49 57.60
CA SER A 497 14.00 14.71 56.83
C SER A 497 15.24 15.55 56.47
N GLY A 498 15.25 16.15 55.27
CA GLY A 498 16.23 17.16 54.77
C GLY A 498 16.07 17.30 53.25
N VAL A 499 15.68 18.41 52.60
CA VAL A 499 15.84 19.88 52.76
C VAL A 499 17.12 20.43 52.13
N LEU A 500 16.98 20.80 50.85
CA LEU A 500 17.60 21.93 50.12
C LEU A 500 16.93 21.97 48.73
N GLY A 501 16.73 23.10 48.06
CA GLY A 501 17.02 24.48 48.45
C GLY A 501 16.91 25.36 47.21
N SER A 502 15.92 26.26 47.16
CA SER A 502 15.62 27.03 45.94
C SER A 502 16.73 27.98 45.51
N LEU A 503 16.79 28.29 44.22
CA LEU A 503 16.95 29.69 43.80
C LEU A 503 16.00 30.02 42.64
N ARG A 504 15.44 31.23 42.68
CA ARG A 504 14.63 31.84 41.61
C ARG A 504 15.45 32.94 40.96
N THR A 505 15.24 33.13 39.67
CA THR A 505 15.31 34.47 39.04
C THR A 505 14.11 34.62 38.10
N LYS A 506 13.53 35.83 38.09
CA LYS A 506 12.48 36.24 37.14
C LYS A 506 13.06 37.30 36.22
N SER A 507 12.78 37.19 34.92
CA SER A 507 12.49 38.27 33.95
C SER A 507 12.37 37.63 32.55
N GLY A 508 11.55 38.13 31.61
CA GLY A 508 10.59 39.22 31.73
C GLY A 508 10.58 40.13 30.49
N ILE A 509 9.53 39.99 29.66
CA ILE A 509 9.15 40.89 28.55
C ILE A 509 10.13 40.94 27.37
N ALA A 510 9.70 40.45 26.21
CA ALA A 510 9.60 41.20 24.95
C ALA A 510 9.02 40.32 23.83
N ALA A 511 8.14 40.89 23.01
CA ALA A 511 7.83 40.38 21.68
C ALA A 511 8.38 41.37 20.65
N ILE A 512 8.86 40.89 19.51
CA ILE A 512 9.12 41.67 18.29
C ILE A 512 9.00 40.74 17.08
N ILE A 513 8.60 41.31 15.96
CA ILE A 513 8.31 40.62 14.68
C ILE A 513 9.36 41.05 13.64
N ALA A 514 9.52 40.22 12.60
CA ALA A 514 10.01 40.55 11.26
C ALA A 514 11.48 40.23 10.88
N ALA A 515 11.56 39.57 9.71
CA ALA A 515 12.48 39.81 8.60
C ALA A 515 14.00 39.78 8.83
N VAL A 516 14.65 38.81 8.18
CA VAL A 516 16.01 38.97 7.63
C VAL A 516 15.86 39.34 6.15
N VAL A 517 16.36 40.51 5.77
CA VAL A 517 16.38 40.98 4.38
C VAL A 517 17.70 40.57 3.73
N PHE A 518 17.64 39.96 2.54
CA PHE A 518 18.82 39.74 1.71
C PHE A 518 19.31 41.09 1.15
N ILE A 519 20.56 41.46 1.45
CA ILE A 519 21.24 42.59 0.81
C ILE A 519 22.30 42.03 -0.14
N ALA A 520 22.10 42.22 -1.44
CA ALA A 520 23.12 42.01 -2.44
C ALA A 520 24.14 43.17 -2.42
N GLY A 521 25.43 42.85 -2.51
CA GLY A 521 26.50 43.84 -2.41
C GLY A 521 27.88 43.26 -2.71
N GLY A 522 28.14 42.96 -3.98
CA GLY A 522 29.45 42.48 -4.43
C GLY A 522 30.46 43.61 -4.62
N THR A 523 31.70 43.39 -4.19
CA THR A 523 32.87 44.19 -4.62
C THR A 523 34.02 43.26 -4.96
N ALA A 524 34.49 43.30 -6.20
CA ALA A 524 35.69 42.59 -6.63
C ALA A 524 36.95 43.43 -6.38
N LEU A 525 38.00 42.80 -5.85
CA LEU A 525 39.38 43.30 -5.97
C LEU A 525 40.32 42.10 -5.92
N GLY A 526 41.33 42.05 -6.79
CA GLY A 526 42.24 40.91 -6.89
C GLY A 526 43.69 41.30 -7.19
N LEU A 527 44.61 40.45 -6.74
CA LEU A 527 46.02 40.35 -7.14
C LEU A 527 46.41 38.87 -6.92
N THR A 528 46.67 38.00 -7.90
CA THR A 528 47.65 37.97 -9.02
C THR A 528 49.08 37.56 -8.63
N LEU A 529 49.62 36.54 -9.32
CA LEU A 529 51.04 36.08 -9.38
C LEU A 529 51.54 35.33 -8.11
N THR A 530 52.45 34.34 -8.12
CA THR A 530 53.33 33.67 -9.15
C THR A 530 53.89 32.37 -8.51
N ARG A 531 54.43 31.33 -9.18
CA ARG A 531 54.42 30.81 -10.58
C ARG A 531 55.26 29.48 -10.59
N SER A 532 55.01 28.56 -11.56
CA SER A 532 55.91 27.46 -12.04
C SER A 532 56.18 26.28 -11.09
N ASP A 533 56.63 25.07 -11.51
CA ASP A 533 56.80 24.37 -12.82
C ASP A 533 57.00 22.85 -12.50
N SER A 534 56.90 21.83 -13.37
CA SER A 534 56.31 21.61 -14.72
C SER A 534 56.31 20.08 -15.03
N SER A 535 55.94 19.64 -16.26
CA SER A 535 56.02 18.26 -16.81
C SER A 535 55.01 17.23 -16.26
N GLY A 536 54.32 16.38 -17.05
CA GLY A 536 54.29 16.09 -18.50
C GLY A 536 54.23 14.56 -18.75
N PRO A 537 53.79 14.02 -19.91
CA PRO A 537 53.30 14.66 -21.14
C PRO A 537 51.84 14.26 -21.54
N THR A 538 51.32 14.90 -22.59
CA THR A 538 50.08 14.51 -23.30
C THR A 538 50.36 14.41 -24.80
N ILE A 539 49.72 13.47 -25.52
CA ILE A 539 49.87 13.32 -26.98
C ILE A 539 48.68 13.95 -27.70
N THR A 540 48.98 14.65 -28.80
CA THR A 540 48.08 15.56 -29.53
C THR A 540 47.44 14.91 -30.76
N ALA A 541 46.20 15.31 -31.07
CA ALA A 541 45.66 15.36 -32.43
C ALA A 541 45.00 16.74 -32.65
N ALA A 542 45.01 17.25 -33.89
CA ALA A 542 44.80 18.68 -34.18
C ALA A 542 43.67 18.93 -35.21
N PRO A 543 43.10 20.15 -35.29
CA PRO A 543 41.93 20.47 -36.14
C PRO A 543 42.31 20.89 -37.58
N SER A 544 41.29 20.98 -38.44
CA SER A 544 41.33 21.59 -39.78
C SER A 544 40.38 22.80 -39.88
N SER A 545 40.43 23.57 -40.98
CA SER A 545 40.32 25.03 -40.89
C SER A 545 39.60 25.78 -42.03
N GLN A 546 38.97 26.91 -41.68
CA GLN A 546 38.65 28.09 -42.52
C GLN A 546 37.57 27.92 -43.63
N PRO A 547 37.05 29.03 -44.22
CA PRO A 547 37.23 30.46 -43.92
C PRO A 547 35.91 31.21 -43.60
N ALA A 548 36.00 32.53 -43.36
CA ALA A 548 34.85 33.44 -43.20
C ALA A 548 34.71 34.42 -44.39
N THR A 549 33.51 34.92 -44.64
CA THR A 549 33.19 35.89 -45.71
C THR A 549 32.34 37.04 -45.17
N GLN A 550 32.44 38.22 -45.82
CA GLN A 550 31.88 39.50 -45.34
C GLN A 550 30.35 39.66 -45.50
N PRO A 551 29.72 40.61 -44.78
CA PRO A 551 28.25 40.73 -44.71
C PRO A 551 27.61 41.37 -45.94
N ALA A 552 26.43 40.88 -46.31
CA ALA A 552 25.55 41.50 -47.30
C ALA A 552 24.56 42.47 -46.62
N THR A 553 24.27 43.59 -47.28
CA THR A 553 23.40 44.66 -46.75
C THR A 553 21.92 44.42 -47.01
N GLY A 554 21.09 44.66 -46.00
CA GLY A 554 19.74 45.22 -46.17
C GLY A 554 18.68 44.34 -46.84
N ALA A 555 18.07 43.45 -46.05
CA ALA A 555 16.69 43.01 -46.26
C ALA A 555 15.83 43.52 -45.10
N ALA A 556 14.61 43.97 -45.36
CA ALA A 556 13.71 44.45 -44.31
C ALA A 556 13.33 43.31 -43.36
N THR A 557 13.31 43.57 -42.06
CA THR A 557 12.84 42.62 -41.05
C THR A 557 11.33 42.42 -41.17
N THR A 558 10.93 41.39 -41.92
CA THR A 558 9.68 40.67 -41.67
C THR A 558 9.60 40.38 -40.17
N PRO A 559 8.44 40.60 -39.49
CA PRO A 559 8.27 40.14 -38.12
C PRO A 559 8.63 38.65 -38.02
N PRO A 560 9.34 38.21 -36.98
CA PRO A 560 9.72 36.82 -36.85
C PRO A 560 8.46 35.97 -36.91
N ALA A 561 8.43 35.00 -37.82
CA ALA A 561 7.28 34.11 -37.97
C ALA A 561 7.03 33.45 -36.61
N VAL A 562 5.80 33.59 -36.10
CA VAL A 562 5.39 32.98 -34.82
C VAL A 562 5.65 31.48 -34.96
N ALA A 563 6.60 30.98 -34.18
CA ALA A 563 7.00 29.58 -34.22
C ALA A 563 5.82 28.73 -33.77
N ARG A 564 5.13 28.12 -34.74
CA ARG A 564 3.99 27.24 -34.49
C ARG A 564 4.45 26.12 -33.58
N ASN A 565 3.62 25.78 -32.60
CA ASN A 565 3.82 24.63 -31.71
C ASN A 565 5.17 24.68 -30.94
N LEU A 566 5.65 25.88 -30.59
CA LEU A 566 6.85 26.09 -29.77
C LEU A 566 6.50 26.28 -28.29
N VAL A 567 6.78 25.27 -27.47
CA VAL A 567 6.70 25.37 -26.01
C VAL A 567 8.04 25.85 -25.48
N ARG A 568 8.07 26.99 -24.79
CA ARG A 568 9.27 27.50 -24.11
C ARG A 568 9.31 27.03 -22.67
N VAL A 569 10.47 26.57 -22.21
CA VAL A 569 10.68 25.94 -20.91
C VAL A 569 11.90 26.54 -20.20
N ALA A 570 11.81 26.77 -18.89
CA ALA A 570 12.94 27.20 -18.05
C ALA A 570 12.99 26.37 -16.77
N ASP A 571 14.03 25.57 -16.60
CA ASP A 571 14.11 24.58 -15.53
C ASP A 571 15.31 24.80 -14.60
N SER A 572 15.10 24.51 -13.32
CA SER A 572 16.18 24.28 -12.37
C SER A 572 17.00 23.03 -12.76
N ASN A 573 18.30 23.01 -12.44
CA ASN A 573 19.21 21.88 -12.69
C ASN A 573 18.71 20.51 -12.17
N GLU A 574 17.78 20.54 -11.20
CA GLU A 574 17.20 19.36 -10.56
C GLU A 574 16.03 18.78 -11.35
N VAL A 575 15.22 19.62 -12.02
CA VAL A 575 14.05 19.17 -12.80
C VAL A 575 14.36 19.05 -14.30
N ALA A 576 15.35 19.79 -14.82
CA ALA A 576 15.73 19.75 -16.23
C ALA A 576 15.93 18.32 -16.80
N PRO A 577 16.59 17.36 -16.12
CA PRO A 577 16.73 15.99 -16.63
C PRO A 577 15.38 15.27 -16.82
N ILE A 578 14.40 15.57 -15.97
CA ILE A 578 13.05 14.99 -16.00
C ILE A 578 12.30 15.54 -17.21
N SER A 579 12.33 16.86 -17.41
CA SER A 579 11.65 17.54 -18.52
C SER A 579 12.31 17.25 -19.87
N GLU A 580 13.64 17.15 -19.93
CA GLU A 580 14.35 16.71 -21.12
C GLU A 580 13.97 15.29 -21.50
N ARG A 581 13.86 14.37 -20.53
CA ARG A 581 13.39 13.00 -20.79
C ARG A 581 11.94 12.99 -21.28
N ALA A 582 11.05 13.75 -20.64
CA ALA A 582 9.67 13.92 -21.08
C ALA A 582 9.58 14.40 -22.55
N PHE A 583 10.41 15.37 -22.94
CA PHE A 583 10.47 15.83 -24.33
C PHE A 583 11.05 14.79 -25.30
N GLN A 584 12.10 14.04 -24.89
CA GLN A 584 12.71 12.98 -25.71
C GLN A 584 11.74 11.86 -26.08
N GLU A 585 10.75 11.58 -25.23
CA GLU A 585 9.68 10.61 -25.51
C GLU A 585 8.51 11.27 -26.26
N PHE A 586 7.99 12.39 -25.74
CA PHE A 586 6.86 13.13 -26.34
C PHE A 586 7.06 13.46 -27.83
N ARG A 587 8.27 13.83 -28.25
CA ARG A 587 8.59 14.16 -29.65
C ARG A 587 8.52 12.97 -30.62
N GLN A 588 8.39 11.74 -30.11
CA GLN A 588 8.22 10.54 -30.92
C GLN A 588 6.76 10.36 -31.33
N SER A 589 5.82 10.70 -30.45
CA SER A 589 4.37 10.75 -30.74
C SER A 589 3.96 12.06 -31.42
N GLU A 590 4.49 13.21 -30.98
CA GLU A 590 4.12 14.54 -31.46
C GLU A 590 5.30 15.30 -32.07
N PRO A 591 5.87 14.85 -33.21
CA PRO A 591 7.02 15.48 -33.86
C PRO A 591 6.74 16.88 -34.42
N LYS A 592 5.49 17.36 -34.34
CA LYS A 592 5.08 18.72 -34.72
C LYS A 592 5.31 19.76 -33.62
N VAL A 593 5.52 19.33 -32.38
CA VAL A 593 5.75 20.22 -31.23
C VAL A 593 7.25 20.31 -30.95
N THR A 594 7.75 21.53 -30.79
CA THR A 594 9.13 21.79 -30.38
C THR A 594 9.11 22.30 -28.94
N VAL A 595 9.81 21.60 -28.04
CA VAL A 595 10.08 22.09 -26.69
C VAL A 595 11.47 22.73 -26.70
N ALA A 596 11.59 23.97 -26.23
CA ALA A 596 12.82 24.74 -26.21
C ALA A 596 13.14 25.19 -24.77
N PHE A 597 14.15 24.55 -24.19
CA PHE A 597 14.71 24.86 -22.88
C PHE A 597 15.62 26.10 -22.95
N ASP A 598 15.55 26.98 -21.95
CA ASP A 598 16.48 28.11 -21.78
C ASP A 598 17.73 27.67 -21.00
N PRO A 599 18.89 27.44 -21.64
CA PRO A 599 20.10 26.97 -20.98
C PRO A 599 20.80 28.06 -20.14
N GLY A 600 20.27 29.29 -20.13
CA GLY A 600 20.70 30.33 -19.20
C GLY A 600 20.09 30.19 -17.81
N VAL A 601 19.12 29.29 -17.62
CA VAL A 601 18.44 29.04 -16.36
C VAL A 601 19.03 27.80 -15.68
N THR A 602 19.34 27.93 -14.39
CA THR A 602 19.98 26.85 -13.60
C THR A 602 19.36 26.65 -12.21
N ASP A 603 18.64 27.64 -11.69
CA ASP A 603 17.97 27.56 -10.38
C ASP A 603 16.47 27.90 -10.45
N THR A 604 15.74 27.50 -9.42
CA THR A 604 14.28 27.67 -9.32
C THR A 604 13.83 29.13 -9.24
N THR A 605 14.65 30.05 -8.72
CA THR A 605 14.33 31.50 -8.69
C THR A 605 14.40 32.07 -10.10
N GLN A 606 15.43 31.70 -10.87
CA GLN A 606 15.54 32.05 -12.29
C GLN A 606 14.38 31.46 -13.11
N ALA A 607 14.03 30.19 -12.88
CA ALA A 607 12.91 29.51 -13.53
C ALA A 607 11.57 30.22 -13.26
N PHE A 608 11.26 30.53 -12.00
CA PHE A 608 10.07 31.31 -11.66
C PHE A 608 10.13 32.74 -12.23
N THR A 609 11.29 33.40 -12.25
CA THR A 609 11.43 34.74 -12.86
C THR A 609 11.02 34.70 -14.34
N LYS A 610 11.52 33.72 -15.10
CA LYS A 610 11.16 33.51 -16.51
C LYS A 610 9.68 33.22 -16.71
N LEU A 611 9.08 32.41 -15.84
CA LEU A 611 7.67 32.06 -15.90
C LEU A 611 6.78 33.27 -15.58
N CYS A 612 7.07 34.00 -14.50
CA CYS A 612 6.32 35.18 -14.08
C CYS A 612 6.42 36.34 -15.10
N ASN A 613 7.57 36.49 -15.76
CA ASN A 613 7.76 37.48 -16.83
C ASN A 613 7.03 37.13 -18.15
N GLY A 614 6.47 35.92 -18.28
CA GLY A 614 5.93 35.43 -19.55
C GLY A 614 6.99 35.07 -20.60
N GLU A 615 8.26 34.94 -20.22
CA GLU A 615 9.35 34.55 -21.15
C GLU A 615 9.28 33.05 -21.53
N VAL A 616 8.68 32.23 -20.67
CA VAL A 616 8.41 30.81 -20.89
C VAL A 616 6.95 30.43 -20.61
N ALA A 617 6.50 29.33 -21.21
CA ALA A 617 5.16 28.77 -20.99
C ALA A 617 5.13 27.82 -19.77
N VAL A 618 6.24 27.11 -19.53
CA VAL A 618 6.39 26.04 -18.54
C VAL A 618 7.72 26.21 -17.79
N ALA A 619 7.79 25.80 -16.52
CA ALA A 619 9.02 25.82 -15.72
C ALA A 619 9.12 24.66 -14.71
N GLY A 620 10.21 23.90 -14.78
CA GLY A 620 10.56 22.83 -13.86
C GLY A 620 11.30 23.34 -12.62
N THR A 621 10.68 23.18 -11.45
CA THR A 621 11.05 23.88 -10.22
C THR A 621 11.16 22.93 -9.03
N SER A 622 12.17 23.12 -8.19
CA SER A 622 12.43 22.23 -7.04
C SER A 622 11.92 22.75 -5.69
N TYR A 623 11.03 23.74 -5.69
CA TYR A 623 10.21 24.10 -4.53
C TYR A 623 8.94 24.82 -5.00
N GLU A 624 7.93 24.86 -4.13
CA GLU A 624 6.66 25.53 -4.42
C GLU A 624 6.83 27.06 -4.50
N LEU A 625 6.02 27.74 -5.31
CA LEU A 625 6.03 29.19 -5.46
C LEU A 625 5.49 29.89 -4.21
N ASP A 626 6.35 30.20 -3.23
CA ASP A 626 5.99 31.10 -2.13
C ASP A 626 5.90 32.55 -2.65
N PRO A 627 4.71 33.20 -2.61
CA PRO A 627 4.54 34.58 -3.10
C PRO A 627 5.37 35.63 -2.33
N LYS A 628 5.95 35.28 -1.17
CA LYS A 628 6.89 36.15 -0.43
C LYS A 628 8.26 36.29 -1.13
N PHE A 629 8.62 35.33 -1.97
CA PHE A 629 9.93 35.25 -2.64
C PHE A 629 9.81 35.29 -4.19
N ALA A 630 8.59 35.30 -4.72
CA ALA A 630 8.32 35.57 -6.13
C ALA A 630 8.78 37.00 -6.52
N PRO A 631 9.36 37.21 -7.73
CA PRO A 631 9.70 38.55 -8.22
C PRO A 631 8.50 39.48 -8.36
N ASP A 632 7.32 38.91 -8.63
CA ASP A 632 6.02 39.55 -8.50
C ASP A 632 5.05 38.64 -7.72
N PRO A 633 4.48 39.06 -6.58
CA PRO A 633 3.49 38.30 -5.83
C PRO A 633 2.19 37.98 -6.60
N SER A 634 1.86 38.73 -7.67
CA SER A 634 0.67 38.46 -8.52
C SER A 634 0.82 37.18 -9.34
N CYS A 635 2.06 36.81 -9.69
CA CYS A 635 2.38 35.65 -10.53
C CYS A 635 1.72 34.34 -10.07
N LYS A 636 1.53 34.13 -8.77
CA LYS A 636 0.84 32.96 -8.19
C LYS A 636 -0.57 32.73 -8.76
N ASP A 637 -1.25 33.80 -9.17
CA ASP A 637 -2.62 33.79 -9.68
C ASP A 637 -2.65 33.64 -11.22
N GLU A 638 -1.49 33.74 -11.87
CA GLU A 638 -1.30 33.50 -13.32
C GLU A 638 -0.69 32.13 -13.64
N VAL A 639 -0.25 31.35 -12.65
CA VAL A 639 0.42 30.06 -12.86
C VAL A 639 -0.27 28.90 -12.14
N VAL A 640 -0.07 27.69 -12.66
CA VAL A 640 -0.49 26.44 -12.02
C VAL A 640 0.71 25.52 -11.86
N GLY A 641 0.94 25.05 -10.62
CA GLY A 641 1.93 24.02 -10.31
C GLY A 641 1.31 22.62 -10.32
N PHE A 642 2.03 21.67 -10.91
CA PHE A 642 1.77 20.24 -10.84
C PHE A 642 2.96 19.57 -10.15
N GLU A 643 2.72 18.84 -9.08
CA GLU A 643 3.78 18.11 -8.37
C GLU A 643 4.07 16.79 -9.10
N ILE A 644 5.31 16.55 -9.51
CA ILE A 644 5.67 15.45 -10.43
C ILE A 644 6.52 14.35 -9.80
N ALA A 645 7.34 14.68 -8.78
CA ALA A 645 8.21 13.72 -8.11
C ALA A 645 8.63 14.20 -6.71
N HIS A 646 9.22 13.30 -5.93
CA HIS A 646 10.09 13.66 -4.82
C HIS A 646 11.54 13.30 -5.13
N HIS A 647 12.45 14.22 -4.84
CA HIS A 647 13.87 13.92 -4.69
C HIS A 647 14.10 13.40 -3.27
N THR A 648 14.37 12.11 -3.14
CA THR A 648 14.64 11.46 -1.85
C THR A 648 16.09 10.99 -1.79
N LEU A 649 16.80 11.36 -0.73
CA LEU A 649 18.23 11.12 -0.52
C LEU A 649 18.47 10.34 0.80
N PRO A 650 18.28 9.00 0.82
CA PRO A 650 18.53 8.18 2.00
C PRO A 650 19.95 8.32 2.53
N ILE A 651 20.09 8.56 3.83
CA ILE A 651 21.34 8.29 4.53
C ILE A 651 21.41 6.79 4.81
N VAL A 652 22.53 6.18 4.48
CA VAL A 652 22.77 4.73 4.61
C VAL A 652 23.99 4.44 5.47
N VAL A 653 23.92 3.34 6.20
CA VAL A 653 25.04 2.70 6.90
C VAL A 653 25.06 1.21 6.58
N ASN A 654 26.16 0.54 6.93
CA ASN A 654 26.27 -0.90 6.85
C ASN A 654 25.17 -1.59 7.69
N PRO A 655 24.59 -2.73 7.26
CA PRO A 655 23.67 -3.51 8.09
C PRO A 655 24.24 -3.93 9.47
N ALA A 656 25.56 -4.06 9.60
CA ALA A 656 26.23 -4.35 10.88
C ALA A 656 26.39 -3.12 11.80
N ASN A 657 26.07 -1.91 11.34
CA ASN A 657 25.93 -0.74 12.20
C ASN A 657 24.56 -0.80 12.90
N THR A 658 24.57 -1.24 14.16
CA THR A 658 23.34 -1.47 14.95
C THR A 658 23.01 -0.34 15.93
N TRP A 659 23.90 0.66 16.09
CA TRP A 659 23.75 1.73 17.08
C TRP A 659 23.09 3.00 16.51
N LEU A 660 23.29 3.31 15.23
CA LEU A 660 22.76 4.53 14.61
C LEU A 660 21.26 4.38 14.25
N GLY A 661 20.39 4.55 15.25
CA GLY A 661 18.94 4.38 15.10
C GLY A 661 18.26 5.48 14.26
N CYS A 662 17.97 6.61 14.91
CA CYS A 662 17.27 7.76 14.33
C CYS A 662 18.07 9.04 14.59
N LEU A 663 18.07 9.96 13.61
CA LEU A 663 18.73 11.26 13.68
C LEU A 663 17.72 12.38 13.41
N ASP A 664 17.50 13.24 14.40
CA ASP A 664 16.84 14.53 14.18
C ASP A 664 17.71 15.49 13.35
N LEU A 665 17.08 16.53 12.81
CA LEU A 665 17.75 17.55 12.00
C LEU A 665 18.93 18.25 12.70
N ALA A 666 18.96 18.34 14.03
CA ALA A 666 20.11 18.91 14.74
C ALA A 666 21.30 17.94 14.69
N LYS A 667 21.10 16.65 15.00
CA LYS A 667 22.14 15.62 14.88
C LYS A 667 22.62 15.42 13.44
N LEU A 668 21.74 15.55 12.45
CA LEU A 668 22.16 15.55 11.04
C LEU A 668 23.11 16.70 10.72
N LYS A 669 22.85 17.90 11.23
CA LYS A 669 23.73 19.08 11.06
C LYS A 669 25.03 18.95 11.83
N GLU A 670 25.01 18.39 13.04
CA GLU A 670 26.23 18.05 13.80
C GLU A 670 27.09 17.00 13.08
N LEU A 671 26.49 16.02 12.40
CA LEU A 671 27.18 14.92 11.75
C LEU A 671 27.69 15.25 10.33
N TRP A 672 26.88 15.91 9.51
CA TRP A 672 27.15 16.14 8.08
C TRP A 672 27.42 17.60 7.69
N GLY A 673 27.05 18.57 8.54
CA GLY A 673 27.21 20.00 8.22
C GLY A 673 28.67 20.42 8.03
N ALA A 674 28.90 21.45 7.21
CA ALA A 674 30.25 21.83 6.77
C ALA A 674 31.25 22.20 7.88
N GLY A 675 30.78 22.59 9.06
CA GLY A 675 31.60 22.86 10.24
C GLY A 675 31.81 21.65 11.16
N SER A 676 31.36 20.45 10.79
CA SER A 676 31.39 19.28 11.67
C SER A 676 32.81 18.82 11.99
N THR A 677 33.09 18.69 13.29
CA THR A 677 34.31 18.07 13.83
C THR A 677 34.09 16.60 14.22
N ILE A 678 32.88 16.06 14.06
CA ILE A 678 32.55 14.67 14.40
C ILE A 678 33.30 13.74 13.45
N THR A 679 34.04 12.80 14.04
CA THR A 679 34.92 11.82 13.38
C THR A 679 34.84 10.43 14.00
N ARG A 680 34.16 10.27 15.15
CA ARG A 680 33.94 9.02 15.87
C ARG A 680 32.50 8.92 16.38
N TRP A 681 31.92 7.72 16.41
CA TRP A 681 30.49 7.57 16.71
C TRP A 681 30.12 8.04 18.12
N ASN A 682 30.96 7.77 19.12
CA ASN A 682 30.79 8.24 20.50
C ASN A 682 30.70 9.77 20.67
N GLN A 683 31.18 10.56 19.71
CA GLN A 683 31.08 12.03 19.74
C GLN A 683 29.67 12.52 19.42
N LEU A 684 28.90 11.78 18.61
CA LEU A 684 27.49 12.07 18.31
C LEU A 684 26.56 11.59 19.44
N ASN A 685 26.93 10.51 20.13
CA ASN A 685 26.22 10.00 21.30
C ASN A 685 27.18 9.15 22.16
N PRO A 686 27.46 9.49 23.43
CA PRO A 686 28.38 8.72 24.29
C PRO A 686 28.02 7.25 24.56
N ARG A 687 26.87 6.76 24.07
CA ARG A 687 26.48 5.34 24.09
C ARG A 687 26.88 4.56 22.82
N TYR A 688 27.33 5.26 21.78
CA TYR A 688 27.85 4.66 20.55
C TYR A 688 29.33 4.25 20.73
N PRO A 689 29.86 3.31 19.93
CA PRO A 689 31.24 2.85 20.06
C PRO A 689 32.29 3.93 19.81
N ASP A 690 33.49 3.75 20.35
CA ASP A 690 34.67 4.57 20.07
C ASP A 690 35.36 4.12 18.76
N GLU A 691 34.56 4.03 17.71
CA GLU A 691 34.94 3.63 16.35
C GLU A 691 34.88 4.86 15.42
N PRO A 692 35.71 4.93 14.36
CA PRO A 692 35.72 6.04 13.41
C PRO A 692 34.42 6.13 12.62
N ILE A 693 34.19 7.25 11.94
CA ILE A 693 33.11 7.40 10.95
C ILE A 693 33.71 7.67 9.58
N ASN A 694 33.49 6.75 8.63
CA ASN A 694 34.02 6.84 7.28
C ASN A 694 32.96 7.43 6.33
N PHE A 695 32.98 8.77 6.18
CA PHE A 695 32.02 9.48 5.33
C PHE A 695 32.30 9.23 3.84
N VAL A 696 31.27 8.86 3.09
CA VAL A 696 31.31 8.64 1.63
C VAL A 696 30.07 9.22 0.95
N GLY A 697 30.18 9.74 -0.27
CA GLY A 697 29.06 10.38 -0.96
C GLY A 697 29.32 10.67 -2.45
N PRO A 698 28.30 11.11 -3.19
CA PRO A 698 28.43 11.55 -4.58
C PRO A 698 29.34 12.78 -4.70
N LYS A 699 29.85 13.05 -5.90
CA LYS A 699 30.72 14.21 -6.16
C LYS A 699 30.04 15.54 -5.77
N PRO A 700 30.76 16.54 -5.22
CA PRO A 700 30.15 17.78 -4.70
C PRO A 700 29.43 18.65 -5.75
N ASP A 701 29.75 18.47 -7.03
CA ASP A 701 29.12 19.13 -8.17
C ASP A 701 27.80 18.46 -8.61
N SER A 702 27.50 17.24 -8.14
CA SER A 702 26.24 16.55 -8.44
C SER A 702 25.02 17.22 -7.82
N VAL A 703 23.85 17.06 -8.45
CA VAL A 703 22.56 17.55 -7.93
C VAL A 703 22.27 16.94 -6.56
N GLN A 704 22.55 15.65 -6.37
CA GLN A 704 22.36 14.93 -5.11
C GLN A 704 23.19 15.56 -3.97
N ALA A 705 24.47 15.87 -4.23
CA ALA A 705 25.32 16.54 -3.23
C ALA A 705 24.86 17.97 -2.95
N GLN A 706 24.54 18.75 -3.99
CA GLN A 706 24.06 20.13 -3.83
C GLN A 706 22.76 20.21 -3.01
N VAL A 707 21.81 19.30 -3.26
CA VAL A 707 20.53 19.24 -2.53
C VAL A 707 20.75 18.76 -1.08
N PHE A 708 21.57 17.73 -0.86
CA PHE A 708 21.92 17.28 0.48
C PHE A 708 22.60 18.40 1.30
N ASN A 709 23.57 19.09 0.72
CA ASN A 709 24.26 20.22 1.35
C ASN A 709 23.30 21.40 1.64
N ALA A 710 22.34 21.67 0.76
CA ALA A 710 21.30 22.67 1.01
C ALA A 710 20.40 22.26 2.20
N SER A 711 19.90 21.03 2.24
CA SER A 711 19.05 20.52 3.33
C SER A 711 19.77 20.47 4.69
N ILE A 712 21.08 20.18 4.71
CA ILE A 712 21.89 20.08 5.94
C ILE A 712 22.53 21.44 6.30
N SER A 713 23.42 21.97 5.46
CA SER A 713 24.19 23.20 5.76
C SER A 713 23.42 24.51 5.51
N GLY A 714 22.29 24.48 4.80
CA GLY A 714 21.60 25.68 4.31
C GLY A 714 22.30 26.35 3.11
N ASP A 715 23.26 25.65 2.49
CA ASP A 715 24.09 26.16 1.40
C ASP A 715 24.60 24.96 0.57
N SER A 716 24.24 24.90 -0.71
CA SER A 716 24.53 23.77 -1.60
C SER A 716 26.03 23.54 -1.85
N ALA A 717 26.86 24.57 -1.72
CA ALA A 717 28.31 24.49 -1.93
C ALA A 717 29.08 24.12 -0.64
N LYS A 718 28.41 24.03 0.52
CA LYS A 718 29.06 23.79 1.82
C LYS A 718 28.75 22.38 2.35
N SER A 719 29.74 21.49 2.26
CA SER A 719 29.74 20.19 2.92
C SER A 719 30.96 20.00 3.81
N ARG A 720 30.93 18.96 4.66
CA ARG A 720 32.14 18.47 5.34
C ARG A 720 33.06 17.73 4.35
N PRO A 721 34.34 17.47 4.68
CA PRO A 721 35.14 16.51 3.93
C PRO A 721 34.55 15.09 4.02
N TYR A 722 34.43 14.42 2.88
CA TYR A 722 34.01 13.02 2.74
C TYR A 722 34.66 12.39 1.49
N THR A 723 34.67 11.06 1.40
CA THR A 723 35.18 10.30 0.25
C THR A 723 34.21 10.40 -0.93
N THR A 724 34.61 11.06 -2.01
CA THR A 724 33.76 11.28 -3.19
C THR A 724 33.82 10.10 -4.16
N THR A 725 32.66 9.61 -4.61
CA THR A 725 32.53 8.54 -5.61
C THR A 725 31.24 8.70 -6.42
N ASP A 726 30.79 7.69 -7.17
CA ASP A 726 29.46 7.65 -7.80
C ASP A 726 28.43 6.92 -6.92
N LEU A 727 27.15 6.96 -7.28
CA LEU A 727 26.04 6.48 -6.43
C LEU A 727 26.15 4.97 -6.12
N ALA A 728 26.58 4.18 -7.11
CA ALA A 728 26.89 2.76 -6.93
C ALA A 728 28.14 2.54 -6.05
N GLY A 729 29.15 3.39 -6.17
CA GLY A 729 30.33 3.41 -5.33
C GLY A 729 30.02 3.75 -3.87
N VAL A 730 29.11 4.69 -3.59
CA VAL A 730 28.66 5.00 -2.22
C VAL A 730 28.08 3.74 -1.57
N ALA A 731 27.15 3.09 -2.28
CA ALA A 731 26.57 1.83 -1.85
C ALA A 731 27.62 0.73 -1.63
N GLN A 732 28.55 0.57 -2.57
CA GLN A 732 29.57 -0.47 -2.49
C GLN A 732 30.57 -0.25 -1.34
N THR A 733 30.93 1.01 -1.04
CA THR A 733 31.73 1.36 0.14
C THR A 733 30.96 1.06 1.42
N VAL A 734 29.72 1.53 1.55
CA VAL A 734 28.91 1.34 2.77
C VAL A 734 28.55 -0.13 3.01
N GLN A 735 28.40 -0.95 1.96
CA GLN A 735 28.22 -2.40 2.10
C GLN A 735 29.48 -3.11 2.63
N ASN A 736 30.68 -2.64 2.25
CA ASN A 736 31.95 -3.28 2.58
C ASN A 736 32.58 -2.79 3.90
N ASP A 737 32.25 -1.58 4.35
CA ASP A 737 32.80 -0.96 5.55
C ASP A 737 31.71 -0.77 6.61
N ARG A 738 31.88 -1.40 7.77
CA ARG A 738 30.96 -1.34 8.92
C ARG A 738 30.84 0.08 9.50
N ASP A 739 31.92 0.85 9.42
CA ASP A 739 32.04 2.17 10.03
C ASP A 739 31.73 3.29 9.03
N ALA A 740 31.36 2.94 7.80
CA ALA A 740 30.98 3.90 6.77
C ALA A 740 29.54 4.40 6.89
N ILE A 741 29.36 5.67 6.53
CA ILE A 741 28.08 6.35 6.36
C ILE A 741 28.10 7.13 5.05
N GLY A 742 27.00 7.09 4.32
CA GLY A 742 26.86 7.87 3.09
C GLY A 742 25.43 8.25 2.78
N TYR A 743 25.26 8.93 1.66
CA TYR A 743 23.96 9.28 1.10
C TYR A 743 23.97 9.08 -0.42
N LEU A 744 22.84 8.66 -0.96
CA LEU A 744 22.61 8.42 -2.40
C LEU A 744 21.13 8.66 -2.70
N ASP A 745 20.71 8.45 -3.95
CA ASP A 745 19.32 8.51 -4.37
C ASP A 745 18.48 7.32 -3.87
N PHE A 746 17.17 7.54 -3.71
CA PHE A 746 16.27 6.48 -3.26
C PHE A 746 16.14 5.28 -4.22
N PRO A 747 16.04 5.44 -5.57
CA PRO A 747 15.98 4.30 -6.47
C PRO A 747 17.16 3.33 -6.34
N THR A 748 18.40 3.82 -6.31
CA THR A 748 19.60 3.00 -6.11
C THR A 748 19.59 2.30 -4.75
N TYR A 749 19.22 3.01 -3.67
CA TYR A 749 19.06 2.38 -2.34
C TYR A 749 18.00 1.27 -2.34
N ASN A 750 16.84 1.52 -2.96
CA ASN A 750 15.71 0.60 -3.00
C ASN A 750 16.01 -0.68 -3.80
N GLN A 751 16.81 -0.58 -4.88
CA GLN A 751 17.28 -1.75 -5.65
C GLN A 751 18.24 -2.65 -4.85
N LEU A 752 18.94 -2.13 -3.85
CA LEU A 752 19.94 -2.86 -3.07
C LEU A 752 19.35 -3.62 -1.88
N GLY A 753 18.14 -3.27 -1.44
CA GLY A 753 17.41 -3.97 -0.37
C GLY A 753 18.23 -4.09 0.91
N SER A 754 18.30 -5.31 1.47
CA SER A 754 18.98 -5.59 2.75
C SER A 754 20.51 -5.47 2.74
N LYS A 755 21.14 -5.12 1.60
CA LYS A 755 22.60 -4.87 1.53
C LYS A 755 23.03 -3.58 2.23
N LEU A 756 22.11 -2.64 2.38
CA LEU A 756 22.30 -1.36 3.08
C LEU A 756 21.24 -1.21 4.17
N ARG A 757 21.54 -0.44 5.21
CA ARG A 757 20.55 -0.02 6.20
C ARG A 757 20.32 1.48 6.11
N GLY A 758 19.10 1.87 5.75
CA GLY A 758 18.65 3.25 5.86
C GLY A 758 18.65 3.74 7.31
N VAL A 759 19.10 4.99 7.51
CA VAL A 759 19.05 5.69 8.80
C VAL A 759 17.72 6.43 8.90
N LEU A 760 17.02 6.28 10.03
CA LEU A 760 15.76 6.98 10.26
C LEU A 760 16.04 8.47 10.53
N VAL A 761 15.19 9.35 10.02
CA VAL A 761 15.32 10.80 10.18
C VAL A 761 14.06 11.36 10.83
N ASP A 762 14.23 12.27 11.78
CA ASP A 762 13.14 13.06 12.35
C ASP A 762 13.26 14.52 11.87
N GLY A 763 12.31 14.93 11.04
CA GLY A 763 12.24 16.29 10.49
C GLY A 763 11.92 17.36 11.53
N GLY A 764 11.40 16.98 12.71
CA GLY A 764 10.99 17.90 13.77
C GLY A 764 9.57 18.46 13.64
N GLU A 765 8.83 18.10 12.59
CA GLU A 765 7.47 18.59 12.31
C GLU A 765 6.37 17.80 13.04
N GLY A 766 6.75 16.84 13.89
CA GLY A 766 5.84 16.01 14.70
C GLY A 766 5.60 14.60 14.15
N GLU A 767 6.02 14.31 12.91
CA GLU A 767 5.92 12.98 12.30
C GLU A 767 6.91 11.95 12.89
N GLY A 768 7.92 12.40 13.64
CA GLY A 768 8.89 11.56 14.30
C GLY A 768 9.89 10.88 13.35
N CYS A 769 10.47 9.78 13.82
CA CYS A 769 11.55 9.05 13.13
C CYS A 769 11.08 8.26 11.90
N GLN A 770 11.14 8.88 10.73
CA GLN A 770 10.75 8.28 9.45
C GLN A 770 11.92 7.49 8.82
N PRO A 771 11.71 6.22 8.39
CA PRO A 771 12.72 5.47 7.63
C PRO A 771 12.74 5.93 6.16
N PRO A 772 13.84 5.75 5.41
CA PRO A 772 13.79 5.87 3.95
C PRO A 772 13.19 4.59 3.37
N ASN A 773 11.96 4.64 2.86
CA ASN A 773 11.27 3.55 2.17
C ASN A 773 10.30 4.11 1.12
N ALA A 774 9.69 3.25 0.30
CA ALA A 774 8.81 3.70 -0.78
C ALA A 774 7.53 4.43 -0.31
N ILE A 775 7.12 4.28 0.95
CA ILE A 775 5.98 5.00 1.54
C ILE A 775 6.42 6.42 1.94
N THR A 776 7.53 6.57 2.66
CA THR A 776 8.03 7.89 3.11
C THR A 776 8.60 8.71 1.95
N ALA A 777 9.33 8.07 1.05
CA ALA A 777 9.80 8.67 -0.20
C ALA A 777 8.64 9.03 -1.13
N GLY A 778 7.53 8.28 -1.10
CA GLY A 778 6.32 8.58 -1.87
C GLY A 778 5.35 9.58 -1.22
N SER A 779 5.39 9.76 0.10
CA SER A 779 4.50 10.68 0.85
C SER A 779 5.13 12.05 1.12
N GLY A 780 6.46 12.12 1.26
CA GLY A 780 7.20 13.34 1.61
C GLY A 780 7.89 13.27 2.97
N ALA A 781 7.44 12.33 3.83
CA ALA A 781 7.73 12.28 5.26
C ALA A 781 9.22 12.16 5.66
N TYR A 782 10.14 11.78 4.77
CA TYR A 782 11.58 11.68 5.08
C TYR A 782 12.29 13.06 5.05
N VAL A 783 11.67 14.06 5.68
CA VAL A 783 12.07 15.49 5.71
C VAL A 783 13.37 15.69 6.50
N PRO A 784 14.32 16.56 6.09
CA PRO A 784 14.34 17.38 4.86
C PRO A 784 15.10 16.71 3.70
N LEU A 785 15.23 15.37 3.74
CA LEU A 785 15.92 14.56 2.73
C LEU A 785 14.93 13.91 1.75
N CYS A 786 13.68 14.34 1.76
CA CYS A 786 12.64 14.07 0.79
C CYS A 786 12.00 15.41 0.45
N LYS A 787 12.00 15.77 -0.83
CA LYS A 787 11.76 17.13 -1.30
C LYS A 787 10.90 17.11 -2.57
N PRO A 788 9.77 17.84 -2.61
CA PRO A 788 8.88 17.82 -3.77
C PRO A 788 9.45 18.62 -4.96
N LEU A 789 9.23 18.08 -6.16
CA LEU A 789 9.59 18.66 -7.45
C LEU A 789 8.31 18.92 -8.27
N PHE A 790 8.28 20.06 -8.96
CA PHE A 790 7.09 20.57 -9.63
C PHE A 790 7.38 20.96 -11.08
N VAL A 791 6.36 20.84 -11.92
CA VAL A 791 6.29 21.52 -13.23
C VAL A 791 5.18 22.56 -13.12
N TYR A 792 5.53 23.82 -13.35
CA TYR A 792 4.57 24.92 -13.43
C TYR A 792 4.27 25.28 -14.87
N ALA A 793 3.06 25.77 -15.13
CA ALA A 793 2.66 26.35 -16.41
C ALA A 793 1.91 27.67 -16.21
N ARG A 794 2.01 28.62 -17.14
CA ARG A 794 1.16 29.82 -17.13
C ARG A 794 -0.26 29.45 -17.57
N VAL A 795 -1.27 29.99 -16.89
CA VAL A 795 -2.70 29.72 -17.13
C VAL A 795 -3.17 30.28 -18.48
N ASP A 796 -2.52 31.31 -19.02
CA ASP A 796 -2.78 31.77 -20.38
C ASP A 796 -2.13 30.87 -21.46
N ALA A 797 -0.96 30.30 -21.18
CA ALA A 797 -0.30 29.32 -22.05
C ALA A 797 -1.06 27.99 -22.14
N LEU A 798 -1.90 27.65 -21.17
CA LEU A 798 -2.83 26.50 -21.26
C LEU A 798 -3.95 26.67 -22.31
N LYS A 799 -3.96 27.78 -23.07
CA LYS A 799 -4.81 27.97 -24.27
C LYS A 799 -4.11 27.50 -25.55
N ASP A 800 -2.81 27.23 -25.52
CA ASP A 800 -2.05 26.68 -26.64
C ASP A 800 -2.13 25.14 -26.67
N PRO A 801 -2.62 24.53 -27.77
CA PRO A 801 -2.66 23.08 -27.94
C PRO A 801 -1.30 22.38 -27.76
N ALA A 802 -0.19 23.01 -28.15
CA ALA A 802 1.13 22.38 -28.05
C ALA A 802 1.63 22.30 -26.60
N THR A 803 1.46 23.38 -25.83
CA THR A 803 1.72 23.43 -24.39
C THR A 803 0.85 22.44 -23.62
N VAL A 804 -0.45 22.37 -23.94
CA VAL A 804 -1.37 21.40 -23.31
C VAL A 804 -0.99 19.96 -23.65
N ALA A 805 -0.63 19.65 -24.89
CA ALA A 805 -0.22 18.31 -25.29
C ALA A 805 1.08 17.87 -24.61
N TYR A 806 2.09 18.74 -24.52
CA TYR A 806 3.34 18.46 -23.83
C TYR A 806 3.13 18.20 -22.33
N LEU A 807 2.38 19.08 -21.65
CA LEU A 807 2.07 18.91 -20.22
C LEU A 807 1.22 17.67 -19.97
N ARG A 808 0.25 17.38 -20.84
CA ARG A 808 -0.56 16.16 -20.76
C ARG A 808 0.31 14.92 -20.82
N TYR A 809 1.17 14.82 -21.83
CA TYR A 809 2.09 13.70 -21.98
C TYR A 809 3.02 13.56 -20.77
N TYR A 810 3.63 14.67 -20.33
CA TYR A 810 4.53 14.70 -19.18
C TYR A 810 3.81 14.18 -17.92
N LEU A 811 2.61 14.67 -17.62
CA LEU A 811 1.85 14.23 -16.44
C LEU A 811 1.38 12.77 -16.55
N GLU A 812 0.90 12.33 -17.72
CA GLU A 812 0.47 10.95 -17.96
C GLU A 812 1.62 9.92 -17.83
N HIS A 813 2.86 10.32 -18.15
CA HIS A 813 4.05 9.45 -18.08
C HIS A 813 4.99 9.77 -16.90
N ALA A 814 4.62 10.71 -16.03
CA ALA A 814 5.50 11.27 -15.00
C ALA A 814 6.16 10.22 -14.10
N GLN A 815 5.41 9.19 -13.71
CA GLN A 815 5.92 8.13 -12.82
C GLN A 815 7.05 7.32 -13.45
N THR A 816 6.97 7.02 -14.75
CA THR A 816 8.03 6.34 -15.50
C THR A 816 9.24 7.25 -15.69
N ILE A 817 9.02 8.44 -16.24
CA ILE A 817 10.06 9.44 -16.55
C ILE A 817 10.89 9.78 -15.31
N THR A 818 10.23 9.98 -14.17
CA THR A 818 10.90 10.33 -12.90
C THR A 818 11.68 9.15 -12.31
N THR A 819 11.15 7.92 -12.40
CA THR A 819 11.86 6.72 -11.96
C THR A 819 13.13 6.49 -12.78
N GLU A 820 13.06 6.64 -14.11
CA GLU A 820 14.22 6.50 -15.00
C GLU A 820 15.28 7.60 -14.83
N THR A 821 14.89 8.77 -14.33
CA THR A 821 15.80 9.90 -14.06
C THR A 821 16.33 9.96 -12.62
N GLY A 822 16.05 8.93 -11.80
CA GLY A 822 16.61 8.79 -10.45
C GLY A 822 15.77 9.42 -9.33
N TYR A 823 14.53 9.80 -9.61
CA TYR A 823 13.59 10.41 -8.68
C TYR A 823 12.45 9.44 -8.31
N VAL A 824 11.61 9.83 -7.35
CA VAL A 824 10.46 9.05 -6.89
C VAL A 824 9.17 9.67 -7.42
N GLY A 825 8.55 9.02 -8.41
CA GLY A 825 7.29 9.49 -9.00
C GLY A 825 6.15 9.56 -7.98
N ARG A 826 5.22 10.50 -8.18
CA ARG A 826 4.05 10.67 -7.30
C ARG A 826 3.06 9.51 -7.44
N SER A 827 2.12 9.42 -6.50
CA SER A 827 1.09 8.39 -6.49
C SER A 827 0.12 8.52 -7.68
N ASN A 828 -0.49 7.42 -8.11
CA ASN A 828 -1.50 7.43 -9.18
C ASN A 828 -2.66 8.38 -8.88
N ALA A 829 -3.00 8.61 -7.61
CA ALA A 829 -4.00 9.60 -7.19
C ALA A 829 -3.51 11.05 -7.42
N THR A 830 -2.26 11.36 -7.09
CA THR A 830 -1.62 12.66 -7.38
C THR A 830 -1.52 12.88 -8.89
N THR A 831 -1.05 11.88 -9.63
CA THR A 831 -0.94 11.89 -11.10
C THR A 831 -2.30 12.13 -11.74
N LYS A 832 -3.35 11.39 -11.33
CA LYS A 832 -4.73 11.63 -11.77
C LYS A 832 -5.21 13.04 -11.41
N SER A 833 -4.97 13.51 -10.18
CA SER A 833 -5.36 14.86 -9.77
C SER A 833 -4.69 15.95 -10.62
N ASN A 834 -3.43 15.76 -11.02
CA ASN A 834 -2.73 16.67 -11.92
C ASN A 834 -3.34 16.65 -13.33
N ILE A 835 -3.64 15.46 -13.88
CA ILE A 835 -4.24 15.29 -15.21
C ILE A 835 -5.66 15.86 -15.25
N ASP A 836 -6.47 15.61 -14.21
CA ASP A 836 -7.83 16.15 -14.08
C ASP A 836 -7.78 17.69 -13.98
N ARG A 837 -6.86 18.25 -13.17
CA ARG A 837 -6.62 19.70 -13.03
C ARG A 837 -6.18 20.34 -14.34
N LEU A 838 -5.25 19.72 -15.07
CA LEU A 838 -4.85 20.20 -16.41
C LEU A 838 -6.05 20.16 -17.37
N SER A 839 -6.82 19.08 -17.36
CA SER A 839 -7.98 18.89 -18.24
C SER A 839 -9.12 19.86 -17.93
N GLN A 840 -9.26 20.31 -16.68
CA GLN A 840 -10.18 21.39 -16.29
C GLN A 840 -9.70 22.75 -16.80
N LEU A 841 -8.40 23.04 -16.72
CA LEU A 841 -7.82 24.30 -17.17
C LEU A 841 -7.70 24.41 -18.71
N SER A 842 -7.59 23.28 -19.41
CA SER A 842 -7.50 23.20 -20.88
C SER A 842 -8.85 22.94 -21.57
N GLN A 843 -9.98 23.23 -20.93
CA GLN A 843 -11.30 23.00 -21.55
C GLN A 843 -11.51 23.89 -22.80
N GLY A 844 -11.95 23.27 -23.89
CA GLY A 844 -12.18 23.96 -25.17
C GLY A 844 -10.93 24.19 -26.03
N VAL A 845 -9.75 23.73 -25.60
CA VAL A 845 -8.53 23.78 -26.41
C VAL A 845 -8.63 22.79 -27.58
N GLY A 846 -8.36 23.27 -28.80
CA GLY A 846 -8.41 22.48 -30.02
C GLY A 846 -7.19 21.57 -30.24
N PRO A 847 -7.17 20.78 -31.33
CA PRO A 847 -6.01 19.96 -31.70
C PRO A 847 -4.81 20.83 -32.12
N ILE A 848 -3.60 20.24 -32.05
CA ILE A 848 -2.35 20.89 -32.48
C ILE A 848 -2.45 21.28 -33.98
N PRO A 849 -2.25 22.56 -34.34
CA PRO A 849 -2.32 22.99 -35.73
C PRO A 849 -1.15 22.46 -36.57
N ALA A 850 -1.40 22.34 -37.88
CA ALA A 850 -0.46 21.85 -38.88
C ALA A 850 0.60 22.87 -39.30
#